data_AF-A0A2H3KV84-F1
#
_entry.id   AF-A0A2H3KV84-F1
#
_cell.length_a   1.000
_cell.length_b   1.000
_cell.length_c   1.000
_cell.angle_alpha   90.00
_cell.angle_beta   90.00
_cell.angle_gamma   90.00
#
_symmetry.space_group_name_H-M   'P 1'
#
loop_
_entity.id
_entity.type
_entity.pdbx_description
1 polymer ?
#
loop_
_entity_poly.entity_id
_entity_poly.type
_entity_poly.pdbx_seq_one_letter_code
_entity_poly.pdbx_strand_id
1 'polypeptide(L)'
;MAKTQTFDQELRSLQKYIESNENEDAKRQLLYPLFTKLFKDKFSIESGKNTHGADGYVEGQIIIEAKTNYTQWLDGFYQALHYKKKFGLSYNSIMVIAHEFCAIWKIKNLPEFAVVISNTADANMAPSTIGKENARKTAKTNMLLIKEAAQYWLEPKDLKGELFQGKKSLITETYEILKALTHLDSERIQVNKHNFIHAIERMKLFFETPIDAVHAFYSIIPYWDITSSVAENEISETIRIIGFSGKKFSDDIKIIPKYKKEFTKFIETQYIFTNEGSGLTVDYYFSRFDEVLAVIDPEYVKQHGIFFTDDNLSKFALWFAKNEVFESIHENYVVFDPAGGSGNLISSYKGKLKHKIISELQPDLLKIIEKRMKADPWHIETGFTVVPKTSTNQGLNFIEKNGVDYYKILEDAVLESTKKPLDKPLAFLLNPPYKNTDENVVTREKSDAEYEINAEILALTGADAGKERYLAFLGQILNICKAQTDVFETRGLNPLQNKPLVMIFTPTSWLIPRPTYKPFRKTWDEHFTYLNGFITTSNEFFKLKGKWPLAFTIWQYEPNEERENKVKVLDLTHAKKTDLAFDWLDIDEELNPAVESFVNPFDFVNLDNSRGDIRNMLPELERKGKLVRQPRYDFSLSIKEYNKEIVSGFPSKNKDRHFKLLRKCGENDGSFIGFMDDNTPVRLKQDQSNRMSNEPDSVWFMLMSSFSSINLQQIHSGAANSRSYCAYDVVSSQALFSWYAISKSIFGRNPLWTNQYEIWQPNISDHLKEDWFALCYAFGLAENRCVVTKFEKDNPVEGAPEVWVDNPMSPNNQESFYRTILQKEIKKSTPSPSGRAGVGVDLATTIEAFYQYWNLNYTKGQILENVGLHEEAYFTYFDYPDFVTKDSGLIQIKKYADVNDCSDLLEKITTISEKTKLVKEEIYKMLVEDFKYFE
;
A
#
# COMPACT_ATOMS: atom_id res chain seq x y z
N MET A 1 60.05 -0.12 18.48
CA MET A 1 59.80 -1.56 18.77
C MET A 1 58.34 -1.69 19.17
N ALA A 2 57.51 -2.32 18.35
CA ALA A 2 56.12 -2.60 18.70
C ALA A 2 56.09 -3.66 19.81
N LYS A 3 55.36 -3.42 20.91
CA LYS A 3 55.13 -4.44 21.94
C LYS A 3 54.46 -5.64 21.28
N THR A 4 55.09 -6.80 21.31
CA THR A 4 54.49 -8.07 20.91
C THR A 4 53.22 -8.28 21.73
N GLN A 5 52.07 -8.33 21.08
CA GLN A 5 50.77 -8.47 21.73
C GLN A 5 50.67 -9.91 22.28
N THR A 6 50.62 -10.07 23.61
CA THR A 6 50.50 -11.39 24.26
C THR A 6 49.03 -11.80 24.36
N PHE A 7 48.69 -13.08 24.15
CA PHE A 7 47.31 -13.61 24.12
C PHE A 7 46.97 -14.54 25.30
N ASP A 8 47.84 -14.61 26.32
CA ASP A 8 47.80 -15.68 27.32
C ASP A 8 46.50 -15.72 28.14
N GLN A 9 45.90 -14.56 28.43
CA GLN A 9 44.62 -14.49 29.16
C GLN A 9 43.45 -14.93 28.29
N GLU A 10 43.45 -14.54 27.01
CA GLU A 10 42.41 -14.88 26.06
C GLU A 10 42.43 -16.37 25.69
N LEU A 11 43.62 -16.95 25.53
CA LEU A 11 43.79 -18.38 25.31
C LEU A 11 43.33 -19.22 26.51
N ARG A 12 43.54 -18.75 27.75
CA ARG A 12 42.98 -19.41 28.94
C ARG A 12 41.46 -19.41 28.95
N SER A 13 40.82 -18.33 28.49
CA SER A 13 39.35 -18.29 28.36
C SER A 13 38.86 -19.26 27.28
N LEU A 14 39.55 -19.33 26.13
CA LEU A 14 39.26 -20.32 25.10
C LEU A 14 39.43 -21.77 25.59
N GLN A 15 40.48 -22.04 26.38
CA GLN A 15 40.70 -23.35 27.00
C GLN A 15 39.51 -23.73 27.89
N LYS A 16 39.08 -22.82 28.78
CA LYS A 16 37.91 -23.03 29.63
C LYS A 16 36.64 -23.29 28.84
N TYR A 17 36.47 -22.65 27.68
CA TYR A 17 35.34 -22.92 26.80
C TYR A 17 35.34 -24.37 26.30
N ILE A 18 36.49 -24.83 25.79
CA ILE A 18 36.64 -26.17 25.21
C ILE A 18 36.50 -27.25 26.31
N GLU A 19 37.01 -27.00 27.52
CA GLU A 19 36.91 -27.92 28.66
C GLU A 19 35.51 -27.97 29.30
N SER A 20 34.74 -26.88 29.25
CA SER A 20 33.43 -26.81 29.89
C SER A 20 32.40 -27.69 29.20
N ASN A 21 31.69 -28.51 29.98
CA ASN A 21 30.53 -29.30 29.54
C ASN A 21 29.20 -28.56 29.72
N GLU A 22 29.23 -27.29 30.13
CA GLU A 22 28.03 -26.45 30.24
C GLU A 22 27.44 -26.16 28.85
N ASN A 23 26.16 -25.77 28.84
CA ASN A 23 25.44 -25.37 27.64
C ASN A 23 26.15 -24.19 26.93
N GLU A 24 26.12 -24.17 25.60
CA GLU A 24 26.75 -23.13 24.76
C GLU A 24 26.45 -21.70 25.20
N ASP A 25 25.21 -21.38 25.58
CA ASP A 25 24.82 -20.03 26.03
C ASP A 25 25.56 -19.60 27.31
N ALA A 26 25.76 -20.53 28.25
CA ALA A 26 26.41 -20.25 29.54
C ALA A 26 27.90 -19.93 29.39
N LYS A 27 28.57 -20.54 28.40
CA LYS A 27 30.01 -20.40 28.19
C LYS A 27 30.39 -19.51 27.01
N ARG A 28 29.46 -19.08 26.14
CA ARG A 28 29.71 -18.25 24.95
C ARG A 28 30.61 -17.04 25.22
N GLN A 29 30.42 -16.37 26.37
CA GLN A 29 31.22 -15.20 26.77
C GLN A 29 32.72 -15.48 26.90
N LEU A 30 33.13 -16.74 27.11
CA LEU A 30 34.54 -17.14 27.19
C LEU A 30 35.25 -17.08 25.82
N LEU A 31 34.51 -17.08 24.70
CA LEU A 31 35.07 -16.96 23.35
C LEU A 31 35.51 -15.53 23.04
N TYR A 32 34.70 -14.55 23.45
CA TYR A 32 34.81 -13.16 23.01
C TYR A 32 36.16 -12.49 23.26
N PRO A 33 36.85 -12.67 24.41
CA PRO A 33 38.13 -12.01 24.67
C PRO A 33 39.16 -12.23 23.55
N LEU A 34 39.25 -13.44 23.02
CA LEU A 34 40.18 -13.78 21.95
C LEU A 34 39.84 -13.03 20.66
N PHE A 35 38.57 -13.09 20.23
CA PHE A 35 38.11 -12.48 18.98
C PHE A 35 38.10 -10.95 19.04
N THR A 36 37.67 -10.36 20.16
CA THR A 36 37.75 -8.92 20.39
C THR A 36 39.19 -8.43 20.33
N LYS A 37 40.16 -9.20 20.83
CA LYS A 37 41.57 -8.80 20.77
C LYS A 37 42.18 -8.98 19.38
N LEU A 38 41.84 -10.06 18.67
CA LEU A 38 42.29 -10.35 17.32
C LEU A 38 41.74 -9.35 16.29
N PHE A 39 40.44 -9.11 16.31
CA PHE A 39 39.72 -8.39 15.26
C PHE A 39 39.25 -6.99 15.68
N LYS A 40 39.43 -6.61 16.96
CA LYS A 40 39.10 -5.30 17.52
C LYS A 40 37.64 -4.92 17.25
N ASP A 41 37.43 -3.73 16.72
CA ASP A 41 36.14 -3.14 16.34
C ASP A 41 35.41 -3.90 15.22
N LYS A 42 36.09 -4.80 14.51
CA LYS A 42 35.47 -5.62 13.46
C LYS A 42 34.70 -6.82 14.01
N PHE A 43 34.94 -7.23 15.26
CA PHE A 43 34.27 -8.37 15.85
C PHE A 43 32.88 -7.99 16.35
N SER A 44 31.86 -8.68 15.87
CA SER A 44 30.48 -8.54 16.32
C SER A 44 29.99 -9.85 16.93
N ILE A 45 29.19 -9.74 17.99
CA ILE A 45 28.56 -10.87 18.70
C ILE A 45 27.09 -11.00 18.34
N GLU A 46 26.40 -12.03 18.85
CA GLU A 46 24.99 -12.31 18.57
C GLU A 46 24.05 -11.10 18.73
N SER A 47 24.28 -10.24 19.74
CA SER A 47 23.48 -9.03 19.97
C SER A 47 23.82 -7.86 19.04
N GLY A 48 24.81 -8.02 18.18
CA GLY A 48 25.26 -7.01 17.22
C GLY A 48 24.28 -6.85 16.06
N LYS A 49 24.11 -5.60 15.59
CA LYS A 49 23.14 -5.25 14.53
C LYS A 49 23.33 -6.03 13.21
N ASN A 50 24.54 -6.52 12.94
CA ASN A 50 24.95 -7.12 11.67
C ASN A 50 25.30 -8.63 11.76
N THR A 51 25.04 -9.30 12.89
CA THR A 51 25.37 -10.73 13.05
C THR A 51 24.21 -11.68 12.77
N HIS A 52 22.98 -11.15 12.74
CA HIS A 52 21.75 -11.91 12.44
C HIS A 52 21.60 -13.20 13.27
N GLY A 53 22.08 -13.19 14.52
CA GLY A 53 22.01 -14.32 15.43
C GLY A 53 23.13 -15.36 15.27
N ALA A 54 24.23 -15.04 14.60
CA ALA A 54 25.46 -15.84 14.67
C ALA A 54 26.20 -15.55 16.00
N ASP A 55 26.84 -16.56 16.60
CA ASP A 55 27.47 -16.42 17.92
C ASP A 55 28.65 -15.44 17.92
N GLY A 56 29.36 -15.37 16.78
CA GLY A 56 30.36 -14.36 16.49
C GLY A 56 30.60 -14.19 14.99
N TYR A 57 30.92 -12.97 14.56
CA TYR A 57 31.06 -12.64 13.14
C TYR A 57 32.10 -11.54 12.93
N VAL A 58 32.92 -11.71 11.90
CA VAL A 58 33.84 -10.70 11.36
C VAL A 58 33.64 -10.63 9.85
N GLU A 59 33.10 -9.52 9.38
CA GLU A 59 32.76 -9.32 7.96
C GLU A 59 33.97 -9.55 7.04
N GLY A 60 33.77 -10.36 6.01
CA GLY A 60 34.78 -10.76 5.02
C GLY A 60 35.79 -11.81 5.51
N GLN A 61 35.74 -12.21 6.78
CA GLN A 61 36.72 -13.13 7.37
C GLN A 61 36.06 -14.40 7.91
N ILE A 62 35.32 -14.32 9.02
CA ILE A 62 34.90 -15.53 9.74
C ILE A 62 33.50 -15.42 10.34
N ILE A 63 32.78 -16.54 10.32
CA ILE A 63 31.59 -16.77 11.13
C ILE A 63 31.88 -17.85 12.16
N ILE A 64 31.36 -17.68 13.38
CA ILE A 64 31.62 -18.54 14.52
C ILE A 64 30.28 -19.08 15.03
N GLU A 65 30.22 -20.39 15.17
CA GLU A 65 29.09 -21.12 15.72
C GLU A 65 29.51 -21.92 16.95
N ALA A 66 28.98 -21.52 18.09
CA ALA A 66 29.06 -22.23 19.36
C ALA A 66 28.05 -23.38 19.35
N LYS A 67 28.49 -24.55 19.82
CA LYS A 67 27.62 -25.70 20.07
C LYS A 67 27.91 -26.30 21.43
N THR A 68 26.93 -26.98 22.01
CA THR A 68 27.05 -27.56 23.35
C THR A 68 27.98 -28.77 23.32
N ASN A 69 27.75 -29.70 22.39
CA ASN A 69 28.49 -30.96 22.28
C ASN A 69 29.12 -31.17 20.90
N TYR A 70 30.23 -31.94 20.87
CA TYR A 70 30.89 -32.39 19.64
C TYR A 70 29.92 -32.95 18.60
N THR A 71 28.93 -33.76 19.00
CA THR A 71 27.98 -34.40 18.07
C THR A 71 27.17 -33.43 17.21
N GLN A 72 27.12 -32.14 17.58
CA GLN A 72 26.38 -31.08 16.88
C GLN A 72 27.26 -30.27 15.91
N TRP A 73 28.53 -30.65 15.71
CA TRP A 73 29.44 -29.89 14.87
C TRP A 73 28.90 -29.70 13.44
N LEU A 74 28.23 -30.73 12.91
CA LEU A 74 27.68 -30.71 11.55
C LEU A 74 26.46 -29.79 11.46
N ASP A 75 25.63 -29.74 12.50
CA ASP A 75 24.51 -28.79 12.61
C ASP A 75 25.06 -27.36 12.57
N GLY A 76 26.09 -27.08 13.37
CA GLY A 76 26.77 -25.77 13.40
C GLY A 76 27.44 -25.41 12.08
N PHE A 77 28.04 -26.37 11.39
CA PHE A 77 28.66 -26.16 10.09
C PHE A 77 27.64 -25.73 9.02
N TYR A 78 26.50 -26.42 8.91
CA TYR A 78 25.45 -26.04 7.96
C TYR A 78 24.68 -24.79 8.40
N GLN A 79 24.49 -24.59 9.71
CA GLN A 79 23.94 -23.35 10.24
C GLN A 79 24.81 -22.15 9.81
N ALA A 80 26.13 -22.26 9.99
CA ALA A 80 27.09 -21.26 9.56
C ALA A 80 26.97 -20.95 8.05
N LEU A 81 26.88 -21.97 7.19
CA LEU A 81 26.70 -21.78 5.74
C LEU A 81 25.38 -21.08 5.36
N HIS A 82 24.29 -21.35 6.10
CA HIS A 82 22.98 -20.79 5.77
C HIS A 82 22.88 -19.28 5.99
N TYR A 83 23.68 -18.68 6.88
CA TYR A 83 23.68 -17.22 7.08
C TYR A 83 24.02 -16.47 5.79
N LYS A 84 24.91 -17.02 4.94
CA LYS A 84 25.21 -16.43 3.62
C LYS A 84 24.00 -16.44 2.71
N LYS A 85 23.22 -17.53 2.67
CA LYS A 85 22.02 -17.64 1.83
C LYS A 85 20.86 -16.77 2.34
N LYS A 86 20.60 -16.82 3.65
CA LYS A 86 19.44 -16.15 4.26
C LYS A 86 19.62 -14.65 4.42
N PHE A 87 20.78 -14.23 4.92
CA PHE A 87 21.04 -12.84 5.32
C PHE A 87 22.09 -12.16 4.45
N GLY A 88 22.76 -12.89 3.55
CA GLY A 88 23.81 -12.32 2.70
C GLY A 88 25.12 -12.03 3.44
N LEU A 89 25.36 -12.66 4.60
CA LEU A 89 26.61 -12.48 5.35
C LEU A 89 27.82 -12.90 4.50
N SER A 90 28.89 -12.11 4.59
CA SER A 90 30.13 -12.32 3.84
C SER A 90 31.24 -12.75 4.79
N TYR A 91 31.79 -13.94 4.57
CA TYR A 91 32.90 -14.53 5.31
C TYR A 91 33.56 -15.57 4.39
N ASN A 92 34.82 -15.90 4.66
CA ASN A 92 35.56 -16.92 3.90
C ASN A 92 35.91 -18.15 4.73
N SER A 93 35.72 -18.05 6.05
CA SER A 93 36.02 -19.11 6.99
C SER A 93 34.87 -19.36 7.94
N ILE A 94 34.71 -20.60 8.35
CA ILE A 94 33.71 -21.04 9.32
C ILE A 94 34.46 -21.63 10.49
N MET A 95 34.10 -21.25 11.70
CA MET A 95 34.53 -21.91 12.91
C MET A 95 33.33 -22.48 13.65
N VAL A 96 33.41 -23.76 14.00
CA VAL A 96 32.46 -24.40 14.90
C VAL A 96 33.21 -24.85 16.14
N ILE A 97 32.72 -24.48 17.33
CA ILE A 97 33.38 -24.76 18.60
C ILE A 97 32.41 -25.30 19.65
N ALA A 98 32.79 -26.37 20.33
CA ALA A 98 31.98 -27.06 21.33
C ALA A 98 32.82 -27.67 22.46
N HIS A 99 32.19 -28.37 23.40
CA HIS A 99 32.92 -29.14 24.41
C HIS A 99 33.84 -30.18 23.74
N GLU A 100 35.11 -30.17 24.10
CA GLU A 100 36.19 -31.02 23.56
C GLU A 100 36.34 -30.95 22.02
N PHE A 101 35.88 -29.88 21.36
CA PHE A 101 35.86 -29.78 19.90
C PHE A 101 36.10 -28.36 19.37
N CYS A 102 36.89 -28.25 18.31
CA CYS A 102 37.01 -27.04 17.51
C CYS A 102 37.37 -27.41 16.08
N ALA A 103 36.67 -26.86 15.10
CA ALA A 103 37.04 -27.00 13.70
C ALA A 103 36.95 -25.67 12.98
N ILE A 104 37.88 -25.45 12.06
CA ILE A 104 37.94 -24.25 11.20
C ILE A 104 38.05 -24.71 9.75
N TRP A 105 37.18 -24.19 8.90
CA TRP A 105 37.19 -24.44 7.45
C TRP A 105 37.38 -23.15 6.69
N LYS A 106 38.02 -23.25 5.52
CA LYS A 106 37.92 -22.23 4.47
C LYS A 106 36.83 -22.63 3.49
N ILE A 107 35.91 -21.72 3.17
CA ILE A 107 34.77 -21.98 2.29
C ILE A 107 35.21 -22.50 0.92
N LYS A 108 36.28 -21.95 0.35
CA LYS A 108 36.82 -22.36 -0.95
C LYS A 108 37.33 -23.81 -1.00
N ASN A 109 37.62 -24.41 0.15
CA ASN A 109 38.10 -25.79 0.25
C ASN A 109 36.96 -26.78 0.53
N LEU A 110 35.72 -26.31 0.66
CA LEU A 110 34.60 -27.18 1.01
C LEU A 110 34.23 -28.10 -0.17
N PRO A 111 33.83 -29.35 0.11
CA PRO A 111 33.29 -30.24 -0.91
C PRO A 111 32.06 -29.62 -1.58
N GLU A 112 31.96 -29.76 -2.91
CA GLU A 112 30.90 -29.16 -3.72
C GLU A 112 29.49 -29.53 -3.23
N PHE A 113 29.25 -30.79 -2.87
CA PHE A 113 27.94 -31.22 -2.38
C PHE A 113 27.47 -30.47 -1.12
N ALA A 114 28.39 -30.05 -0.25
CA ALA A 114 28.07 -29.34 0.98
C ALA A 114 27.64 -27.90 0.68
N VAL A 115 28.24 -27.30 -0.35
CA VAL A 115 27.85 -25.99 -0.87
C VAL A 115 26.49 -26.09 -1.55
N VAL A 116 26.27 -27.10 -2.40
CA VAL A 116 25.00 -27.33 -3.11
C VAL A 116 23.84 -27.51 -2.14
N ILE A 117 23.95 -28.40 -1.15
CA ILE A 117 22.85 -28.67 -0.21
C ILE A 117 22.50 -27.44 0.65
N SER A 118 23.50 -26.61 0.98
CA SER A 118 23.24 -25.34 1.66
C SER A 118 22.60 -24.32 0.74
N ASN A 119 23.00 -24.28 -0.53
CA ASN A 119 22.47 -23.35 -1.52
C ASN A 119 21.07 -23.72 -2.02
N THR A 120 20.60 -24.95 -1.82
CA THR A 120 19.23 -25.39 -2.18
C THR A 120 18.24 -25.36 -1.01
N ALA A 121 18.68 -25.14 0.23
CA ALA A 121 17.84 -25.10 1.43
C ALA A 121 16.89 -23.88 1.49
N ASP A 122 15.70 -23.97 2.09
CA ASP A 122 14.75 -22.84 2.16
C ASP A 122 15.35 -21.61 2.88
N ALA A 123 15.42 -20.48 2.18
CA ALA A 123 15.97 -19.22 2.72
C ALA A 123 15.12 -18.63 3.85
N ASN A 124 13.82 -18.96 3.94
CA ASN A 124 12.93 -18.41 4.96
C ASN A 124 13.10 -19.06 6.33
N MET A 125 13.59 -20.31 6.37
CA MET A 125 13.78 -21.07 7.61
C MET A 125 14.96 -20.56 8.44
N ALA A 126 14.91 -20.74 9.76
CA ALA A 126 15.98 -20.31 10.66
C ALA A 126 17.30 -21.08 10.40
N PRO A 127 18.48 -20.43 10.50
CA PRO A 127 19.78 -21.08 10.29
C PRO A 127 19.97 -22.35 11.13
N SER A 128 19.56 -22.32 12.40
CA SER A 128 19.66 -23.49 13.30
C SER A 128 18.76 -24.66 12.86
N THR A 129 17.60 -24.38 12.27
CA THR A 129 16.70 -25.41 11.73
C THR A 129 17.30 -26.06 10.49
N ILE A 130 17.78 -25.25 9.53
CA ILE A 130 18.45 -25.75 8.32
C ILE A 130 19.74 -26.49 8.65
N GLY A 131 20.49 -26.02 9.65
CA GLY A 131 21.70 -26.71 10.14
C GLY A 131 21.41 -28.16 10.51
N LYS A 132 20.40 -28.39 11.35
CA LYS A 132 19.96 -29.73 11.78
C LYS A 132 19.41 -30.57 10.63
N GLU A 133 18.64 -29.96 9.74
CA GLU A 133 18.05 -30.66 8.59
C GLU A 133 19.12 -31.16 7.63
N ASN A 134 20.04 -30.28 7.22
CA ASN A 134 21.11 -30.63 6.29
C ASN A 134 22.09 -31.62 6.93
N ALA A 135 22.41 -31.48 8.22
CA ALA A 135 23.22 -32.46 8.93
C ALA A 135 22.62 -33.87 8.88
N ARG A 136 21.29 -34.01 9.00
CA ARG A 136 20.60 -35.31 8.87
C ARG A 136 20.63 -35.89 7.45
N LYS A 137 20.61 -35.03 6.43
CA LYS A 137 20.65 -35.43 5.02
C LYS A 137 22.05 -35.83 4.56
N THR A 138 23.10 -35.43 5.27
CA THR A 138 24.48 -35.71 4.89
C THR A 138 24.87 -37.15 5.22
N ALA A 139 25.16 -37.93 4.18
CA ALA A 139 25.64 -39.31 4.32
C ALA A 139 26.99 -39.38 5.06
N LYS A 140 27.27 -40.51 5.73
CA LYS A 140 28.51 -40.71 6.51
C LYS A 140 29.79 -40.52 5.69
N THR A 141 29.80 -40.94 4.43
CA THR A 141 30.94 -40.74 3.51
C THR A 141 31.20 -39.26 3.24
N ASN A 142 30.13 -38.49 3.05
CA ASN A 142 30.17 -37.05 2.84
C ASN A 142 30.61 -36.30 4.11
N MET A 143 30.21 -36.76 5.30
CA MET A 143 30.71 -36.21 6.58
C MET A 143 32.24 -36.30 6.69
N LEU A 144 32.83 -37.40 6.20
CA LEU A 144 34.29 -37.58 6.22
C LEU A 144 34.99 -36.56 5.32
N LEU A 145 34.45 -36.31 4.12
CA LEU A 145 35.00 -35.31 3.20
C LEU A 145 34.94 -33.88 3.78
N ILE A 146 33.87 -33.53 4.49
CA ILE A 146 33.78 -32.23 5.19
C ILE A 146 34.86 -32.14 6.28
N LYS A 147 35.08 -33.24 7.02
CA LYS A 147 36.12 -33.29 8.05
C LYS A 147 37.53 -33.15 7.46
N GLU A 148 37.82 -33.83 6.36
CA GLU A 148 39.12 -33.76 5.66
C GLU A 148 39.38 -32.37 5.04
N ALA A 149 38.33 -31.63 4.70
CA ALA A 149 38.43 -30.26 4.20
C ALA A 149 38.73 -29.21 5.28
N ALA A 150 38.70 -29.57 6.56
CA ALA A 150 38.96 -28.64 7.65
C ALA A 150 40.43 -28.21 7.66
N GLN A 151 40.68 -26.90 7.74
CA GLN A 151 42.03 -26.36 7.94
C GLN A 151 42.56 -26.71 9.33
N TYR A 152 41.67 -26.77 10.32
CA TYR A 152 41.97 -27.19 11.67
C TYR A 152 40.87 -28.10 12.19
N TRP A 153 41.24 -29.19 12.87
CA TRP A 153 40.31 -30.16 13.43
C TRP A 153 40.82 -30.70 14.77
N LEU A 154 40.08 -30.41 15.83
CA LEU A 154 40.25 -30.95 17.18
C LEU A 154 38.97 -31.70 17.57
N GLU A 155 39.11 -32.95 17.99
CA GLU A 155 37.96 -33.78 18.42
C GLU A 155 38.21 -34.49 19.76
N PRO A 156 37.16 -34.99 20.44
CA PRO A 156 37.28 -35.51 21.82
C PRO A 156 38.34 -36.59 22.05
N LYS A 157 38.59 -37.44 21.04
CA LYS A 157 39.60 -38.49 21.15
C LYS A 157 41.02 -37.94 21.23
N ASP A 158 41.26 -36.73 20.71
CA ASP A 158 42.57 -36.09 20.73
C ASP A 158 42.93 -35.58 22.14
N LEU A 159 41.94 -35.40 23.01
CA LEU A 159 42.12 -34.84 24.37
C LEU A 159 42.10 -35.93 25.47
N LYS A 160 41.83 -37.19 25.11
CA LYS A 160 41.71 -38.35 26.02
C LYS A 160 42.95 -39.24 25.96
N GLY A 161 43.39 -39.79 27.10
CA GLY A 161 44.56 -40.67 27.22
C GLY A 161 45.80 -40.02 27.87
N GLU A 162 46.96 -40.68 27.79
CA GLU A 162 48.26 -40.17 28.25
C GLU A 162 48.97 -39.39 27.12
N LEU A 163 49.75 -38.34 27.46
CA LEU A 163 50.44 -37.48 26.49
C LEU A 163 51.36 -38.27 25.53
N PHE A 164 52.01 -39.33 26.03
CA PHE A 164 52.91 -40.19 25.26
C PHE A 164 52.18 -41.22 24.37
N GLN A 165 50.85 -41.30 24.47
CA GLN A 165 49.99 -42.19 23.66
C GLN A 165 49.16 -41.42 22.62
N GLY A 166 49.48 -40.14 22.36
CA GLY A 166 48.86 -39.33 21.31
C GLY A 166 47.85 -38.27 21.80
N LYS A 167 47.70 -38.06 23.11
CA LYS A 167 46.90 -36.96 23.65
C LYS A 167 47.54 -35.61 23.32
N LYS A 168 46.79 -34.74 22.65
CA LYS A 168 47.16 -33.36 22.36
C LYS A 168 47.04 -32.50 23.62
N SER A 169 47.99 -31.59 23.80
CA SER A 169 47.95 -30.60 24.89
C SER A 169 47.01 -29.46 24.51
N LEU A 170 45.96 -29.22 25.30
CA LEU A 170 45.01 -28.13 25.01
C LEU A 170 45.69 -26.76 24.97
N ILE A 171 46.78 -26.58 25.71
CA ILE A 171 47.62 -25.37 25.63
C ILE A 171 48.13 -25.21 24.19
N THR A 172 48.78 -26.24 23.65
CA THR A 172 49.29 -26.25 22.28
C THR A 172 48.17 -26.07 21.25
N GLU A 173 47.04 -26.76 21.43
CA GLU A 173 45.90 -26.67 20.51
C GLU A 173 45.30 -25.26 20.45
N THR A 174 45.15 -24.58 21.58
CA THR A 174 44.66 -23.18 21.57
C THR A 174 45.62 -22.21 20.89
N TYR A 175 46.94 -22.46 20.92
CA TYR A 175 47.90 -21.69 20.10
C TYR A 175 47.79 -22.01 18.60
N GLU A 176 47.54 -23.26 18.21
CA GLU A 176 47.30 -23.61 16.80
C GLU A 176 45.98 -23.02 16.28
N ILE A 177 44.92 -22.96 17.11
CA ILE A 177 43.68 -22.24 16.80
C ILE A 177 43.99 -20.75 16.58
N LEU A 178 44.71 -20.10 17.51
CA LEU A 178 45.12 -18.71 17.36
C LEU A 178 45.90 -18.50 16.06
N LYS A 179 46.84 -19.39 15.74
CA LYS A 179 47.62 -19.33 14.50
C LYS A 179 46.73 -19.46 13.27
N ALA A 180 45.74 -20.35 13.26
CA ALA A 180 44.78 -20.45 12.17
C ALA A 180 43.98 -19.15 12.02
N LEU A 181 43.54 -18.55 13.14
CA LEU A 181 42.79 -17.30 13.16
C LEU A 181 43.62 -16.06 12.75
N THR A 182 44.91 -16.01 13.05
CA THR A 182 45.78 -14.89 12.64
C THR A 182 46.13 -14.92 11.15
N HIS A 183 46.02 -16.08 10.49
CA HIS A 183 46.30 -16.27 9.06
C HIS A 183 45.02 -16.40 8.23
N LEU A 184 43.89 -15.89 8.73
CA LEU A 184 42.69 -15.77 7.92
C LEU A 184 42.93 -14.72 6.84
N ASP A 185 42.79 -15.13 5.59
CA ASP A 185 42.81 -14.20 4.45
C ASP A 185 41.63 -13.21 4.65
N SER A 186 41.79 -11.94 4.29
CA SER A 186 40.63 -11.08 4.05
C SER A 186 40.35 -11.10 2.56
N GLU A 187 39.28 -11.75 2.13
CA GLU A 187 38.81 -11.58 0.76
C GLU A 187 38.04 -10.28 0.63
N ARG A 188 37.91 -9.78 -0.60
CA ARG A 188 37.03 -8.64 -0.85
C ARG A 188 35.61 -8.98 -0.41
N ILE A 189 34.89 -8.00 0.13
CA ILE A 189 33.52 -8.15 0.59
C ILE A 189 32.60 -8.04 -0.62
N GLN A 190 31.73 -9.03 -0.79
CA GLN A 190 30.73 -9.00 -1.85
C GLN A 190 29.62 -8.01 -1.50
N VAL A 191 29.39 -7.04 -2.37
CA VAL A 191 28.19 -6.22 -2.42
C VAL A 191 27.11 -7.00 -3.17
N ASN A 192 25.99 -7.26 -2.49
CA ASN A 192 24.90 -8.14 -2.91
C ASN A 192 23.53 -7.50 -2.65
N LYS A 193 22.45 -8.24 -2.98
CA LYS A 193 21.05 -7.78 -2.84
C LYS A 193 20.63 -7.32 -1.44
N HIS A 194 21.35 -7.72 -0.39
CA HIS A 194 21.04 -7.40 1.01
C HIS A 194 21.83 -6.22 1.57
N ASN A 195 23.08 -6.01 1.13
CA ASN A 195 23.98 -5.02 1.72
C ASN A 195 24.31 -3.82 0.80
N PHE A 196 23.87 -3.80 -0.46
CA PHE A 196 24.25 -2.73 -1.40
C PHE A 196 23.77 -1.34 -0.96
N ILE A 197 22.57 -1.18 -0.40
CA ILE A 197 22.10 0.11 0.14
C ILE A 197 23.04 0.60 1.25
N HIS A 198 23.47 -0.31 2.13
CA HIS A 198 24.42 0.01 3.18
C HIS A 198 25.81 0.36 2.60
N ALA A 199 26.23 -0.30 1.52
CA ALA A 199 27.45 0.07 0.82
C ALA A 199 27.38 1.52 0.29
N ILE A 200 26.24 1.93 -0.29
CA ILE A 200 26.00 3.30 -0.75
C ILE A 200 25.95 4.29 0.42
N GLU A 201 25.35 3.91 1.55
CA GLU A 201 25.33 4.71 2.76
C GLU A 201 26.75 4.99 3.28
N ARG A 202 27.64 3.99 3.25
CA ARG A 202 29.07 4.19 3.54
C ARG A 202 29.75 5.06 2.49
N MET A 203 29.29 5.05 1.24
CA MET A 203 29.86 5.92 0.21
C MET A 203 29.59 7.41 0.47
N LYS A 204 28.51 7.77 1.19
CA LYS A 204 28.12 9.18 1.45
C LYS A 204 29.26 10.04 1.98
N LEU A 205 30.16 9.47 2.79
CA LEU A 205 31.25 10.23 3.39
C LEU A 205 32.28 10.74 2.37
N PHE A 206 32.33 10.16 1.17
CA PHE A 206 33.30 10.47 0.13
C PHE A 206 32.85 11.58 -0.84
N PHE A 207 31.59 12.03 -0.75
CA PHE A 207 30.96 12.94 -1.70
C PHE A 207 30.35 14.17 -1.00
N GLU A 208 30.15 15.25 -1.76
CA GLU A 208 29.62 16.52 -1.26
C GLU A 208 28.13 16.39 -0.89
N THR A 209 27.36 15.67 -1.71
CA THR A 209 25.93 15.43 -1.49
C THR A 209 25.62 13.92 -1.42
N PRO A 210 24.53 13.51 -0.73
CA PRO A 210 24.10 12.12 -0.73
C PRO A 210 23.81 11.58 -2.13
N ILE A 211 23.23 12.39 -3.01
CA ILE A 211 22.88 12.00 -4.39
C ILE A 211 24.13 11.69 -5.23
N ASP A 212 25.25 12.41 -5.02
CA ASP A 212 26.52 12.12 -5.69
C ASP A 212 27.05 10.72 -5.34
N ALA A 213 26.88 10.27 -4.10
CA ALA A 213 27.26 8.92 -3.69
C ALA A 213 26.42 7.85 -4.42
N VAL A 214 25.13 8.12 -4.62
CA VAL A 214 24.24 7.27 -5.40
C VAL A 214 24.70 7.23 -6.87
N HIS A 215 24.95 8.39 -7.48
CA HIS A 215 25.45 8.46 -8.86
C HIS A 215 26.78 7.75 -9.05
N ALA A 216 27.70 7.89 -8.10
CA ALA A 216 28.99 7.23 -8.13
C ALA A 216 28.82 5.71 -8.06
N PHE A 217 27.97 5.20 -7.15
CA PHE A 217 27.69 3.76 -7.08
C PHE A 217 27.20 3.22 -8.43
N TYR A 218 26.18 3.84 -9.02
CA TYR A 218 25.62 3.40 -10.30
C TYR A 218 26.57 3.60 -11.50
N SER A 219 27.54 4.52 -11.40
CA SER A 219 28.64 4.64 -12.36
C SER A 219 29.64 3.49 -12.28
N ILE A 220 29.84 2.88 -11.10
CA ILE A 220 30.88 1.85 -10.91
C ILE A 220 30.36 0.44 -11.00
N ILE A 221 29.07 0.18 -10.72
CA ILE A 221 28.55 -1.20 -10.67
C ILE A 221 28.82 -2.04 -11.93
N PRO A 222 28.77 -1.49 -13.17
CA PRO A 222 29.05 -2.30 -14.37
C PRO A 222 30.51 -2.70 -14.51
N TYR A 223 31.40 -2.13 -13.68
CA TYR A 223 32.85 -2.23 -13.72
C TYR A 223 33.45 -2.77 -12.42
N TRP A 224 32.65 -2.91 -11.35
CA TRP A 224 33.13 -3.21 -10.00
C TRP A 224 33.12 -4.71 -9.72
N ASP A 225 34.11 -5.43 -10.24
CA ASP A 225 34.30 -6.87 -10.04
C ASP A 225 35.42 -7.18 -9.03
N ILE A 226 35.71 -8.47 -8.86
CA ILE A 226 36.71 -8.96 -7.90
C ILE A 226 38.15 -8.48 -8.22
N THR A 227 38.40 -8.03 -9.45
CA THR A 227 39.70 -7.55 -9.92
C THR A 227 39.82 -6.03 -9.86
N SER A 228 38.75 -5.32 -9.47
CA SER A 228 38.70 -3.88 -9.67
C SER A 228 39.74 -3.09 -8.87
N SER A 229 40.34 -2.09 -9.48
CA SER A 229 41.28 -1.16 -8.83
C SER A 229 40.93 0.28 -9.15
N VAL A 230 41.50 1.24 -8.41
CA VAL A 230 41.31 2.66 -8.68
C VAL A 230 42.50 3.19 -9.48
N ALA A 231 42.21 3.89 -10.58
CA ALA A 231 43.19 4.71 -11.27
C ALA A 231 42.95 6.19 -10.96
N GLU A 232 44.04 6.87 -10.59
CA GLU A 232 44.06 8.29 -10.33
C GLU A 232 44.38 9.06 -11.61
N ASN A 233 43.67 10.16 -11.85
CA ASN A 233 44.08 11.14 -12.83
C ASN A 233 44.88 12.23 -12.11
N GLU A 234 46.17 12.35 -12.41
CA GLU A 234 47.04 13.33 -11.73
C GLU A 234 46.67 14.80 -12.04
N ILE A 235 45.87 15.03 -13.09
CA ILE A 235 45.51 16.36 -13.59
C ILE A 235 44.10 16.79 -13.12
N SER A 236 43.22 15.85 -12.78
CA SER A 236 41.85 16.14 -12.31
C SER A 236 41.62 15.58 -10.91
N GLU A 237 40.78 16.22 -10.10
CA GLU A 237 40.37 15.69 -8.79
C GLU A 237 39.40 14.49 -8.89
N THR A 238 39.50 13.71 -9.97
CA THR A 238 38.64 12.59 -10.30
C THR A 238 39.40 11.27 -10.29
N ILE A 239 38.65 10.19 -10.14
CA ILE A 239 39.16 8.81 -10.16
C ILE A 239 38.34 7.97 -11.12
N ARG A 240 38.94 6.86 -11.61
CA ARG A 240 38.22 5.83 -12.37
C ARG A 240 38.36 4.47 -11.73
N ILE A 241 37.33 3.64 -11.89
CA ILE A 241 37.38 2.23 -11.52
C ILE A 241 37.77 1.43 -12.74
N ILE A 242 38.85 0.66 -12.60
CA ILE A 242 39.34 -0.29 -13.60
C ILE A 242 38.88 -1.68 -13.19
N GLY A 243 38.05 -2.35 -13.98
CA GLY A 243 37.56 -3.71 -13.72
C GLY A 243 37.89 -4.70 -14.82
N PHE A 244 37.49 -5.95 -14.64
CA PHE A 244 37.62 -7.05 -15.61
C PHE A 244 39.07 -7.26 -16.06
N SER A 245 39.97 -7.30 -15.07
CA SER A 245 41.42 -7.43 -15.26
C SER A 245 42.00 -6.36 -16.18
N GLY A 246 41.56 -5.11 -16.05
CA GLY A 246 42.06 -3.99 -16.83
C GLY A 246 41.32 -3.73 -18.15
N LYS A 247 40.25 -4.46 -18.45
CA LYS A 247 39.57 -4.40 -19.75
C LYS A 247 38.46 -3.36 -19.82
N LYS A 248 37.90 -2.94 -18.68
CA LYS A 248 36.80 -1.97 -18.64
C LYS A 248 37.07 -0.86 -17.63
N PHE A 249 36.54 0.32 -17.91
CA PHE A 249 36.77 1.54 -17.14
C PHE A 249 35.43 2.24 -16.91
N SER A 250 35.22 2.74 -15.70
CA SER A 250 34.11 3.65 -15.40
C SER A 250 34.35 5.05 -15.98
N ASP A 251 33.30 5.86 -15.98
CA ASP A 251 33.41 7.32 -16.11
C ASP A 251 34.26 7.91 -14.97
N ASP A 252 34.73 9.15 -15.16
CA ASP A 252 35.43 9.92 -14.14
C ASP A 252 34.48 10.28 -12.97
N ILE A 253 34.90 9.97 -11.74
CA ILE A 253 34.13 10.21 -10.51
C ILE A 253 34.85 11.25 -9.67
N LYS A 254 34.17 12.34 -9.35
CA LYS A 254 34.68 13.36 -8.43
C LYS A 254 34.49 12.90 -6.98
N ILE A 255 35.55 12.93 -6.19
CA ILE A 255 35.51 12.59 -4.76
C ILE A 255 36.17 13.68 -3.92
N ILE A 256 35.77 13.81 -2.65
CA ILE A 256 36.37 14.79 -1.74
C ILE A 256 37.86 14.43 -1.54
N PRO A 257 38.81 15.35 -1.83
CA PRO A 257 40.24 15.03 -1.88
C PRO A 257 40.81 14.36 -0.62
N LYS A 258 40.31 14.74 0.58
CA LYS A 258 40.80 14.20 1.86
C LYS A 258 40.48 12.72 2.09
N TYR A 259 39.49 12.16 1.37
CA TYR A 259 39.07 10.76 1.54
C TYR A 259 39.49 9.86 0.37
N LYS A 260 40.40 10.32 -0.50
CA LYS A 260 40.88 9.54 -1.65
C LYS A 260 41.41 8.17 -1.27
N LYS A 261 42.28 8.09 -0.25
CA LYS A 261 42.88 6.83 0.20
C LYS A 261 41.84 5.87 0.77
N GLU A 262 40.89 6.40 1.54
CA GLU A 262 39.79 5.64 2.12
C GLU A 262 38.84 5.13 1.04
N PHE A 263 38.56 5.92 0.01
CA PHE A 263 37.74 5.51 -1.14
C PHE A 263 38.43 4.42 -1.95
N THR A 264 39.72 4.57 -2.27
CA THR A 264 40.50 3.53 -2.97
C THR A 264 40.45 2.22 -2.20
N LYS A 265 40.70 2.27 -0.89
CA LYS A 265 40.57 1.10 -0.02
C LYS A 265 39.15 0.55 -0.02
N PHE A 266 38.11 1.38 0.01
CA PHE A 266 36.72 0.95 -0.02
C PHE A 266 36.42 0.14 -1.29
N ILE A 267 36.83 0.63 -2.46
CA ILE A 267 36.64 -0.04 -3.74
C ILE A 267 37.44 -1.34 -3.84
N GLU A 268 38.70 -1.31 -3.43
CA GLU A 268 39.62 -2.45 -3.57
C GLU A 268 39.39 -3.54 -2.52
N THR A 269 38.60 -3.27 -1.49
CA THR A 269 38.21 -4.26 -0.48
C THR A 269 36.81 -4.81 -0.70
N GLN A 270 36.12 -4.40 -1.76
CA GLN A 270 34.76 -4.83 -2.08
C GLN A 270 34.62 -5.16 -3.57
N TYR A 271 33.54 -5.87 -3.92
CA TYR A 271 33.22 -6.17 -5.31
C TYR A 271 31.74 -6.50 -5.47
N ILE A 272 31.20 -6.33 -6.68
CA ILE A 272 29.89 -6.84 -7.06
C ILE A 272 30.09 -8.12 -7.87
N PHE A 273 29.32 -9.15 -7.54
CA PHE A 273 29.18 -10.32 -8.38
C PHE A 273 27.85 -10.24 -9.11
N THR A 274 27.86 -10.35 -10.43
CA THR A 274 26.63 -10.47 -11.23
C THR A 274 26.57 -11.85 -11.85
N ASN A 275 25.40 -12.49 -11.80
CA ASN A 275 25.17 -13.79 -12.41
C ASN A 275 23.77 -13.82 -13.02
N GLU A 276 23.71 -13.84 -14.36
CA GLU A 276 22.47 -13.80 -15.14
C GLU A 276 21.53 -14.96 -14.79
N GLY A 277 22.05 -16.18 -14.61
CA GLY A 277 21.25 -17.36 -14.24
C GLY A 277 20.70 -17.34 -12.81
N SER A 278 20.98 -16.30 -12.02
CA SER A 278 20.43 -16.09 -10.67
C SER A 278 19.55 -14.84 -10.56
N GLY A 279 19.29 -14.16 -11.69
CA GLY A 279 18.57 -12.88 -11.75
C GLY A 279 19.34 -11.68 -11.17
N LEU A 280 20.53 -11.88 -10.62
CA LEU A 280 21.35 -10.84 -10.00
C LEU A 280 22.24 -10.16 -11.04
N THR A 281 21.61 -9.32 -11.86
CA THR A 281 22.24 -8.59 -12.96
C THR A 281 22.64 -7.17 -12.55
N VAL A 282 23.37 -6.46 -13.41
CA VAL A 282 23.60 -5.01 -13.25
C VAL A 282 22.25 -4.27 -13.21
N ASP A 283 21.32 -4.66 -14.07
CA ASP A 283 19.97 -4.08 -14.14
C ASP A 283 19.15 -4.28 -12.86
N TYR A 284 19.34 -5.39 -12.15
CA TYR A 284 18.71 -5.62 -10.83
C TYR A 284 19.04 -4.51 -9.82
N TYR A 285 20.28 -4.01 -9.82
CA TYR A 285 20.65 -2.91 -8.94
C TYR A 285 20.05 -1.59 -9.43
N PHE A 286 20.03 -1.35 -10.74
CA PHE A 286 19.43 -0.16 -11.34
C PHE A 286 17.91 -0.09 -11.10
N SER A 287 17.20 -1.21 -11.15
CA SER A 287 15.75 -1.25 -10.92
C SER A 287 15.35 -0.89 -9.49
N ARG A 288 16.31 -0.94 -8.56
CA ARG A 288 16.15 -0.57 -7.14
C ARG A 288 16.72 0.81 -6.81
N PHE A 289 17.10 1.61 -7.79
CA PHE A 289 17.58 2.98 -7.61
C PHE A 289 16.65 3.83 -6.73
N ASP A 290 15.36 3.62 -6.87
CA ASP A 290 14.32 4.34 -6.12
C ASP A 290 14.31 3.99 -4.63
N GLU A 291 14.54 2.72 -4.33
CA GLU A 291 14.71 2.25 -2.96
C GLU A 291 15.97 2.85 -2.34
N VAL A 292 17.05 2.96 -3.13
CA VAL A 292 18.28 3.62 -2.70
C VAL A 292 18.00 5.09 -2.41
N LEU A 293 17.38 5.84 -3.33
CA LEU A 293 17.09 7.26 -3.12
C LEU A 293 16.22 7.50 -1.88
N ALA A 294 15.16 6.71 -1.69
CA ALA A 294 14.27 6.85 -0.54
C ALA A 294 14.98 6.61 0.81
N VAL A 295 16.07 5.84 0.82
CA VAL A 295 16.86 5.56 2.04
C VAL A 295 18.00 6.57 2.19
N ILE A 296 18.70 6.90 1.12
CA ILE A 296 19.92 7.71 1.15
C ILE A 296 19.62 9.20 1.23
N ASP A 297 18.55 9.65 0.53
CA ASP A 297 18.08 11.03 0.47
C ASP A 297 16.53 11.12 0.44
N PRO A 298 15.85 10.83 1.57
CA PRO A 298 14.40 10.85 1.65
C PRO A 298 13.79 12.24 1.41
N GLU A 299 14.53 13.32 1.67
CA GLU A 299 14.03 14.70 1.46
C GLU A 299 14.00 15.04 -0.03
N TYR A 300 15.01 14.62 -0.81
CA TYR A 300 15.01 14.77 -2.27
C TYR A 300 13.78 14.10 -2.90
N VAL A 301 13.44 12.88 -2.47
CA VAL A 301 12.26 12.14 -2.97
C VAL A 301 10.95 12.89 -2.65
N LYS A 302 10.82 13.42 -1.43
CA LYS A 302 9.64 14.20 -1.03
C LYS A 302 9.52 15.51 -1.82
N GLN A 303 10.63 16.24 -1.95
CA GLN A 303 10.70 17.52 -2.64
C GLN A 303 10.23 17.40 -4.10
N HIS A 304 10.72 16.38 -4.81
CA HIS A 304 10.46 16.19 -6.22
C HIS A 304 9.23 15.33 -6.53
N GLY A 305 8.56 14.78 -5.51
CA GLY A 305 7.32 14.02 -5.68
C GLY A 305 7.50 12.79 -6.58
N ILE A 306 8.61 12.07 -6.41
CA ILE A 306 8.97 10.97 -7.30
C ILE A 306 8.12 9.73 -6.96
N PHE A 307 7.42 9.20 -7.97
CA PHE A 307 6.57 8.01 -7.84
C PHE A 307 7.17 6.86 -8.64
N PHE A 308 7.16 5.67 -8.05
CA PHE A 308 7.89 4.53 -8.60
C PHE A 308 6.95 3.37 -8.88
N THR A 309 7.12 2.78 -10.06
CA THR A 309 6.43 1.55 -10.45
C THR A 309 7.29 0.36 -10.06
N ASP A 310 6.69 -0.59 -9.35
CA ASP A 310 7.32 -1.87 -9.04
C ASP A 310 7.85 -2.57 -10.31
N ASP A 311 9.03 -3.18 -10.23
CA ASP A 311 9.69 -3.80 -11.38
C ASP A 311 8.86 -4.98 -11.94
N ASN A 312 8.29 -5.83 -11.08
CA ASN A 312 7.46 -6.94 -11.52
C ASN A 312 6.12 -6.46 -12.08
N LEU A 313 5.54 -5.40 -11.50
CA LEU A 313 4.34 -4.78 -12.09
C LEU A 313 4.64 -4.17 -13.46
N SER A 314 5.80 -3.53 -13.64
CA SER A 314 6.25 -3.01 -14.93
C SER A 314 6.33 -4.11 -15.99
N LYS A 315 6.92 -5.25 -15.65
CA LYS A 315 7.02 -6.42 -16.54
C LYS A 315 5.65 -7.03 -16.85
N PHE A 316 4.80 -7.14 -15.83
CA PHE A 316 3.42 -7.60 -16.00
C PHE A 316 2.62 -6.67 -16.93
N ALA A 317 2.73 -5.35 -16.77
CA ALA A 317 2.04 -4.38 -17.62
C ALA A 317 2.47 -4.50 -19.10
N LEU A 318 3.76 -4.74 -19.34
CA LEU A 318 4.32 -4.95 -20.67
C LEU A 318 3.89 -6.30 -21.28
N TRP A 319 3.92 -7.37 -20.49
CA TRP A 319 3.39 -8.68 -20.88
C TRP A 319 1.91 -8.59 -21.24
N PHE A 320 1.12 -7.91 -20.41
CA PHE A 320 -0.31 -7.67 -20.63
C PHE A 320 -0.53 -6.90 -21.94
N ALA A 321 0.19 -5.80 -22.15
CA ALA A 321 0.08 -5.02 -23.39
C ALA A 321 0.47 -5.82 -24.64
N LYS A 322 1.51 -6.67 -24.57
CA LYS A 322 1.92 -7.52 -25.71
C LYS A 322 0.81 -8.50 -26.09
N ASN A 323 0.21 -9.18 -25.11
CA ASN A 323 -0.78 -10.22 -25.38
C ASN A 323 -2.16 -9.67 -25.76
N GLU A 324 -2.50 -8.46 -25.31
CA GLU A 324 -3.81 -7.85 -25.57
C GLU A 324 -3.85 -6.99 -26.84
N VAL A 325 -2.75 -6.32 -27.19
CA VAL A 325 -2.73 -5.36 -28.30
C VAL A 325 -2.30 -6.05 -29.58
N PHE A 326 -1.00 -6.33 -29.76
CA PHE A 326 -0.43 -7.07 -30.89
C PHE A 326 1.03 -7.43 -30.57
N GLU A 327 1.51 -8.59 -31.03
CA GLU A 327 2.91 -9.03 -30.85
C GLU A 327 3.95 -8.00 -31.35
N SER A 328 3.58 -7.10 -32.28
CA SER A 328 4.48 -6.23 -33.05
C SER A 328 4.69 -4.81 -32.52
N ILE A 329 4.30 -4.49 -31.27
CA ILE A 329 4.59 -3.15 -30.68
C ILE A 329 6.07 -2.77 -30.83
N HIS A 330 6.93 -3.77 -30.69
CA HIS A 330 8.37 -3.68 -30.78
C HIS A 330 8.88 -3.31 -32.17
N GLU A 331 8.11 -3.54 -33.23
CA GLU A 331 8.50 -3.24 -34.61
C GLU A 331 7.86 -1.96 -35.13
N ASN A 332 6.61 -1.73 -34.77
CA ASN A 332 5.76 -0.72 -35.41
C ASN A 332 5.79 0.63 -34.71
N TYR A 333 6.30 0.69 -33.47
CA TYR A 333 6.25 1.90 -32.65
C TYR A 333 7.62 2.35 -32.17
N VAL A 334 7.72 3.64 -31.87
CA VAL A 334 8.75 4.19 -31.00
C VAL A 334 8.14 4.36 -29.61
N VAL A 335 8.64 3.63 -28.61
CA VAL A 335 8.08 3.69 -27.27
C VAL A 335 8.60 4.92 -26.56
N PHE A 336 7.70 5.71 -25.97
CA PHE A 336 8.05 6.96 -25.32
C PHE A 336 7.56 6.99 -23.87
N ASP A 337 8.49 7.19 -22.94
CA ASP A 337 8.19 7.48 -21.54
C ASP A 337 8.55 8.95 -21.23
N PRO A 338 7.57 9.86 -21.13
CA PRO A 338 7.80 11.26 -20.79
C PRO A 338 8.08 11.52 -19.31
N ALA A 339 7.90 10.53 -18.43
CA ALA A 339 8.10 10.63 -16.98
C ALA A 339 8.86 9.39 -16.49
N GLY A 340 10.10 9.27 -16.96
CA GLY A 340 10.88 8.03 -16.86
C GLY A 340 11.11 7.51 -15.44
N GLY A 341 11.19 8.37 -14.42
CA GLY A 341 11.51 7.97 -13.06
C GLY A 341 12.83 7.20 -12.97
N SER A 342 12.80 5.93 -12.54
CA SER A 342 13.93 4.98 -12.60
C SER A 342 14.14 4.32 -13.96
N GLY A 343 13.23 4.52 -14.89
CA GLY A 343 13.16 3.84 -16.16
C GLY A 343 12.59 2.42 -16.09
N ASN A 344 12.12 1.93 -14.93
CA ASN A 344 11.63 0.55 -14.77
C ASN A 344 10.60 0.18 -15.84
N LEU A 345 9.61 1.04 -16.10
CA LEU A 345 8.56 0.71 -17.04
C LEU A 345 9.09 0.50 -18.48
N ILE A 346 10.06 1.30 -18.91
CA ILE A 346 10.60 1.27 -20.27
C ILE A 346 11.80 0.33 -20.45
N SER A 347 12.54 0.01 -19.37
CA SER A 347 13.69 -0.90 -19.41
C SER A 347 13.31 -2.37 -19.21
N SER A 348 12.23 -2.67 -18.47
CA SER A 348 11.99 -4.01 -17.94
C SER A 348 11.52 -5.07 -18.95
N TYR A 349 11.33 -4.72 -20.24
CA TYR A 349 11.06 -5.69 -21.31
C TYR A 349 12.27 -5.90 -22.23
N LYS A 350 13.26 -6.65 -21.73
CA LYS A 350 14.47 -7.01 -22.47
C LYS A 350 14.11 -7.75 -23.76
N GLY A 351 14.84 -7.50 -24.83
CA GLY A 351 14.61 -8.19 -26.11
C GLY A 351 13.54 -7.56 -27.01
N LYS A 352 12.54 -6.88 -26.41
CA LYS A 352 11.21 -6.77 -27.01
C LYS A 352 10.67 -5.36 -27.19
N LEU A 353 11.48 -4.32 -27.08
CA LEU A 353 11.11 -2.93 -27.40
C LEU A 353 12.26 -2.30 -28.18
N LYS A 354 12.13 -2.10 -29.50
CA LYS A 354 13.28 -1.72 -30.33
C LYS A 354 13.78 -0.31 -30.00
N HIS A 355 13.12 0.73 -30.51
CA HIS A 355 13.51 2.11 -30.25
C HIS A 355 12.71 2.71 -29.10
N LYS A 356 13.43 3.31 -28.14
CA LYS A 356 12.86 3.95 -26.95
C LYS A 356 13.23 5.43 -26.88
N ILE A 357 12.31 6.26 -26.42
CA ILE A 357 12.57 7.65 -26.03
C ILE A 357 12.26 7.77 -24.55
N ILE A 358 13.16 8.38 -23.78
CA ILE A 358 12.95 8.64 -22.36
C ILE A 358 13.15 10.12 -22.07
N SER A 359 12.21 10.70 -21.34
CA SER A 359 12.25 12.07 -20.81
C SER A 359 11.98 12.06 -19.32
N GLU A 360 12.57 13.02 -18.61
CA GLU A 360 12.36 13.24 -17.19
C GLU A 360 12.69 14.70 -16.83
N LEU A 361 11.96 15.23 -15.85
CA LEU A 361 12.06 16.58 -15.35
C LEU A 361 13.32 16.82 -14.51
N GLN A 362 13.79 15.80 -13.79
CA GLN A 362 14.98 15.90 -12.94
C GLN A 362 16.21 15.39 -13.71
N PRO A 363 17.21 16.25 -13.97
CA PRO A 363 18.38 15.88 -14.77
C PRO A 363 19.21 14.76 -14.15
N ASP A 364 19.19 14.63 -12.82
CA ASP A 364 19.93 13.58 -12.12
C ASP A 364 19.32 12.18 -12.34
N LEU A 365 17.99 12.08 -12.41
CA LEU A 365 17.32 10.83 -12.76
C LEU A 365 17.65 10.42 -14.20
N LEU A 366 17.65 11.38 -15.14
CA LEU A 366 18.04 11.14 -16.54
C LEU A 366 19.44 10.54 -16.66
N LYS A 367 20.42 11.04 -15.90
CA LYS A 367 21.80 10.51 -15.90
C LYS A 367 21.83 9.04 -15.49
N ILE A 368 21.03 8.65 -14.51
CA ILE A 368 20.95 7.26 -14.04
C ILE A 368 20.27 6.37 -15.07
N ILE A 369 19.15 6.82 -15.66
CA ILE A 369 18.48 6.11 -16.74
C ILE A 369 19.44 5.90 -17.92
N GLU A 370 20.18 6.92 -18.34
CA GLU A 370 21.12 6.79 -19.45
C GLU A 370 22.24 5.78 -19.12
N LYS A 371 22.78 5.80 -17.90
CA LYS A 371 23.77 4.81 -17.44
C LYS A 371 23.20 3.39 -17.45
N ARG A 372 21.96 3.21 -16.98
CA ARG A 372 21.24 1.94 -17.02
C ARG A 372 21.12 1.43 -18.46
N MET A 373 20.68 2.29 -19.38
CA MET A 373 20.53 1.95 -20.80
C MET A 373 21.87 1.59 -21.45
N LYS A 374 22.96 2.29 -21.11
CA LYS A 374 24.32 1.97 -21.61
C LYS A 374 24.93 0.72 -20.99
N ALA A 375 24.47 0.31 -19.81
CA ALA A 375 25.00 -0.87 -19.12
C ALA A 375 24.47 -2.19 -19.71
N ASP A 376 23.31 -2.17 -20.38
CA ASP A 376 22.72 -3.34 -21.04
C ASP A 376 23.00 -3.30 -22.56
N PRO A 377 23.79 -4.24 -23.11
CA PRO A 377 24.09 -4.30 -24.54
C PRO A 377 22.85 -4.34 -25.43
N TRP A 378 21.75 -4.91 -24.94
CA TRP A 378 20.54 -5.03 -25.72
C TRP A 378 19.88 -3.68 -25.98
N HIS A 379 19.87 -2.77 -25.00
CA HIS A 379 19.37 -1.40 -25.21
C HIS A 379 20.22 -0.62 -26.23
N ILE A 380 21.53 -0.88 -26.27
CA ILE A 380 22.42 -0.30 -27.27
C ILE A 380 22.10 -0.83 -28.67
N GLU A 381 21.92 -2.14 -28.79
CA GLU A 381 21.61 -2.79 -30.07
C GLU A 381 20.28 -2.31 -30.65
N THR A 382 19.25 -2.18 -29.82
CA THR A 382 17.93 -1.80 -30.30
C THR A 382 17.71 -0.29 -30.43
N GLY A 383 18.51 0.50 -29.71
CA GLY A 383 18.53 1.95 -29.77
C GLY A 383 17.64 2.64 -28.74
N PHE A 384 18.16 3.70 -28.14
CA PHE A 384 17.42 4.57 -27.24
C PHE A 384 17.82 6.04 -27.43
N THR A 385 16.91 6.95 -27.11
CA THR A 385 17.12 8.40 -27.13
C THR A 385 16.74 8.97 -25.77
N VAL A 386 17.64 9.70 -25.12
CA VAL A 386 17.36 10.42 -23.86
C VAL A 386 17.16 11.90 -24.18
N VAL A 387 16.06 12.47 -23.70
CA VAL A 387 15.65 13.85 -24.00
C VAL A 387 15.30 14.60 -22.70
N PRO A 388 15.99 15.70 -22.36
CA PRO A 388 17.14 16.27 -23.05
C PRO A 388 18.38 15.39 -22.87
N LYS A 389 19.45 15.71 -23.61
CA LYS A 389 20.75 15.06 -23.41
C LYS A 389 21.24 15.29 -21.99
N THR A 390 21.69 14.23 -21.32
CA THR A 390 22.24 14.30 -19.96
C THR A 390 23.41 15.27 -19.82
N SER A 391 24.16 15.51 -20.90
CA SER A 391 25.27 16.47 -20.96
C SER A 391 24.84 17.93 -20.84
N THR A 392 23.57 18.28 -21.08
CA THR A 392 23.07 19.65 -20.88
C THR A 392 22.72 19.94 -19.41
N ASN A 393 22.64 18.89 -18.57
CA ASN A 393 22.23 18.98 -17.18
C ASN A 393 20.87 19.69 -16.99
N GLN A 394 19.95 19.48 -17.93
CA GLN A 394 18.58 19.99 -17.92
C GLN A 394 17.60 18.82 -17.98
N GLY A 395 16.48 18.93 -17.27
CA GLY A 395 15.33 18.07 -17.52
C GLY A 395 14.34 18.69 -18.50
N LEU A 396 13.30 17.94 -18.85
CA LEU A 396 12.23 18.40 -19.72
C LEU A 396 10.89 18.22 -19.04
N ASN A 397 10.19 19.33 -18.81
CA ASN A 397 8.87 19.29 -18.22
C ASN A 397 7.83 18.95 -19.30
N PHE A 398 7.14 17.83 -19.13
CA PHE A 398 6.17 17.34 -20.12
C PHE A 398 5.02 18.30 -20.39
N ILE A 399 4.62 19.09 -19.40
CA ILE A 399 3.36 19.87 -19.41
C ILE A 399 3.55 21.39 -19.54
N GLU A 400 4.79 21.88 -19.69
CA GLU A 400 5.05 23.33 -19.84
C GLU A 400 4.89 23.83 -21.28
N LYS A 401 5.10 22.95 -22.27
CA LYS A 401 5.07 23.30 -23.70
C LYS A 401 3.77 22.84 -24.36
N ASN A 402 3.38 23.48 -25.46
CA ASN A 402 2.32 22.96 -26.31
C ASN A 402 2.76 21.65 -27.01
N GLY A 403 1.81 20.90 -27.57
CA GLY A 403 2.11 19.60 -28.18
C GLY A 403 3.00 19.65 -29.42
N VAL A 404 2.88 20.72 -30.22
CA VAL A 404 3.67 20.89 -31.47
C VAL A 404 5.15 21.09 -31.15
N ASP A 405 5.45 22.01 -30.24
CA ASP A 405 6.81 22.31 -29.81
C ASP A 405 7.44 21.10 -29.11
N TYR A 406 6.65 20.39 -28.28
CA TYR A 406 7.14 19.19 -27.62
C TYR A 406 7.46 18.07 -28.61
N TYR A 407 6.56 17.82 -29.57
CA TYR A 407 6.80 16.83 -30.62
C TYR A 407 8.05 17.15 -31.45
N LYS A 408 8.27 18.43 -31.76
CA LYS A 408 9.47 18.88 -32.48
C LYS A 408 10.76 18.60 -31.70
N ILE A 409 10.77 18.82 -30.38
CA ILE A 409 11.90 18.48 -29.52
C ILE A 409 12.22 16.97 -29.61
N LEU A 410 11.20 16.12 -29.61
CA LEU A 410 11.38 14.67 -29.75
C LEU A 410 11.95 14.32 -31.12
N GLU A 411 11.41 14.91 -32.19
CA GLU A 411 11.88 14.68 -33.56
C GLU A 411 13.35 15.09 -33.75
N ASP A 412 13.72 16.29 -33.29
CA ASP A 412 15.08 16.80 -33.37
C ASP A 412 16.05 15.89 -32.60
N ALA A 413 15.67 15.42 -31.41
CA ALA A 413 16.51 14.52 -30.60
C ALA A 413 16.65 13.12 -31.21
N VAL A 414 15.58 12.57 -31.79
CA VAL A 414 15.63 11.28 -32.50
C VAL A 414 16.50 11.39 -33.75
N LEU A 415 16.34 12.45 -34.54
CA LEU A 415 17.16 12.72 -35.71
C LEU A 415 18.63 12.87 -35.34
N GLU A 416 18.92 13.59 -34.26
CA GLU A 416 20.29 13.78 -33.81
C GLU A 416 20.95 12.48 -33.35
N SER A 417 20.23 11.66 -32.58
CA SER A 417 20.74 10.42 -31.99
C SER A 417 20.86 9.27 -33.00
N THR A 418 19.90 9.14 -33.93
CA THR A 418 19.84 7.99 -34.86
C THR A 418 20.19 8.32 -36.30
N LYS A 419 20.29 9.61 -36.64
CA LYS A 419 20.41 10.10 -38.04
C LYS A 419 19.24 9.69 -38.93
N LYS A 420 18.09 9.34 -38.34
CA LYS A 420 16.84 9.01 -39.02
C LYS A 420 15.68 9.84 -38.45
N PRO A 421 14.70 10.25 -39.27
CA PRO A 421 13.53 10.96 -38.78
C PRO A 421 12.67 10.06 -37.90
N LEU A 422 11.85 10.67 -37.04
CA LEU A 422 10.78 9.97 -36.33
C LEU A 422 9.63 9.68 -37.31
N ASP A 423 9.65 8.49 -37.91
CA ASP A 423 8.75 8.05 -38.99
C ASP A 423 7.76 6.96 -38.57
N LYS A 424 7.78 6.57 -37.29
CA LYS A 424 6.87 5.59 -36.69
C LYS A 424 5.99 6.23 -35.60
N PRO A 425 4.75 5.74 -35.41
CA PRO A 425 3.87 6.25 -34.36
C PRO A 425 4.48 6.07 -32.97
N LEU A 426 4.18 7.02 -32.08
CA LEU A 426 4.57 6.93 -30.68
C LEU A 426 3.68 5.93 -29.93
N ALA A 427 4.31 5.12 -29.09
CA ALA A 427 3.63 4.34 -28.05
C ALA A 427 4.01 4.91 -26.68
N PHE A 428 3.12 5.71 -26.10
CA PHE A 428 3.30 6.26 -24.77
C PHE A 428 3.22 5.14 -23.74
N LEU A 429 4.24 5.01 -22.90
CA LEU A 429 4.32 4.03 -21.83
C LEU A 429 4.78 4.74 -20.57
N LEU A 430 3.87 4.98 -19.63
CA LEU A 430 4.19 5.86 -18.49
C LEU A 430 3.35 5.61 -17.25
N ASN A 431 3.94 6.02 -16.12
CA ASN A 431 3.26 6.22 -14.86
C ASN A 431 3.42 7.69 -14.41
N PRO A 432 2.48 8.58 -14.77
CA PRO A 432 2.60 10.00 -14.49
C PRO A 432 2.43 10.31 -12.99
N PRO A 433 2.88 11.48 -12.52
CA PRO A 433 2.55 11.96 -11.18
C PRO A 433 1.04 12.17 -11.01
N TYR A 434 0.49 11.75 -9.85
CA TYR A 434 -0.96 11.78 -9.64
C TYR A 434 -1.50 13.13 -9.12
N LYS A 435 -1.06 13.58 -7.94
CA LYS A 435 -1.60 14.77 -7.25
C LYS A 435 -0.56 15.83 -6.94
N ASN A 436 -1.00 17.09 -6.95
CA ASN A 436 -0.43 18.13 -6.08
C ASN A 436 -1.00 17.88 -4.67
N THR A 437 -0.24 17.24 -3.79
CA THR A 437 -0.68 17.09 -2.39
C THR A 437 -0.44 18.39 -1.63
N ASP A 438 -1.45 18.89 -0.92
CA ASP A 438 -1.33 20.04 0.00
C ASP A 438 -0.23 19.85 1.06
N GLU A 439 0.07 18.59 1.45
CA GLU A 439 1.19 18.24 2.35
C GLU A 439 2.56 18.74 1.84
N ASN A 440 2.71 18.95 0.53
CA ASN A 440 3.96 19.34 -0.10
C ASN A 440 3.95 20.79 -0.63
N VAL A 441 2.83 21.51 -0.51
CA VAL A 441 2.72 22.89 -1.02
C VAL A 441 3.70 23.79 -0.27
N VAL A 442 3.71 23.75 1.07
CA VAL A 442 4.61 24.57 1.91
C VAL A 442 6.09 24.28 1.65
N THR A 443 6.44 23.03 1.33
CA THR A 443 7.83 22.61 1.07
C THR A 443 8.27 22.93 -0.37
N ARG A 444 7.37 22.81 -1.36
CA ARG A 444 7.63 23.17 -2.78
C ARG A 444 7.64 24.67 -3.01
N GLU A 445 6.77 25.42 -2.35
CA GLU A 445 6.70 26.89 -2.38
C GLU A 445 7.97 27.52 -1.80
N LYS A 446 8.63 26.86 -0.83
CA LYS A 446 9.93 27.29 -0.30
C LYS A 446 11.11 27.02 -1.25
N SER A 447 10.93 26.22 -2.30
CA SER A 447 12.01 25.72 -3.16
C SER A 447 11.85 26.06 -4.65
N ASP A 448 11.05 27.09 -5.00
CA ASP A 448 10.82 27.55 -6.39
C ASP A 448 10.39 26.47 -7.40
N ALA A 449 9.68 25.42 -6.95
CA ALA A 449 9.23 24.30 -7.80
C ALA A 449 7.79 24.47 -8.32
N GLU A 450 7.36 25.69 -8.67
CA GLU A 450 6.08 25.92 -9.35
C GLU A 450 6.20 25.60 -10.84
N TYR A 451 5.59 24.50 -11.27
CA TYR A 451 5.50 24.13 -12.69
C TYR A 451 4.17 24.59 -13.27
N GLU A 452 4.21 25.61 -14.12
CA GLU A 452 3.08 26.07 -14.92
C GLU A 452 2.60 24.99 -15.90
N ILE A 453 1.28 24.90 -16.08
CA ILE A 453 0.66 24.02 -17.07
C ILE A 453 0.34 24.88 -18.29
N ASN A 454 0.74 24.41 -19.48
CA ASN A 454 0.45 25.12 -20.72
C ASN A 454 -1.06 25.38 -20.90
N ALA A 455 -1.41 26.57 -21.37
CA ALA A 455 -2.80 27.00 -21.52
C ALA A 455 -3.63 26.09 -22.44
N GLU A 456 -3.03 25.49 -23.47
CA GLU A 456 -3.73 24.57 -24.39
C GLU A 456 -4.11 23.25 -23.70
N ILE A 457 -3.30 22.78 -22.75
CA ILE A 457 -3.60 21.59 -21.93
C ILE A 457 -4.76 21.91 -20.98
N LEU A 458 -4.75 23.10 -20.37
CA LEU A 458 -5.84 23.55 -19.49
C LEU A 458 -7.15 23.77 -20.24
N ALA A 459 -7.09 24.19 -21.50
CA ALA A 459 -8.27 24.33 -22.35
C ALA A 459 -8.96 22.97 -22.60
N LEU A 460 -8.20 21.87 -22.67
CA LEU A 460 -8.73 20.51 -22.81
C LEU A 460 -9.24 19.93 -21.49
N THR A 461 -8.45 20.08 -20.42
CA THR A 461 -8.71 19.39 -19.14
C THR A 461 -9.66 20.17 -18.23
N GLY A 462 -9.74 21.50 -18.39
CA GLY A 462 -10.42 22.40 -17.46
C GLY A 462 -9.58 22.70 -16.21
N ALA A 463 -9.75 23.88 -15.62
CA ALA A 463 -8.91 24.35 -14.52
C ALA A 463 -8.95 23.46 -13.26
N ASP A 464 -10.09 22.84 -12.96
CA ASP A 464 -10.22 21.98 -11.77
C ASP A 464 -9.67 20.58 -12.00
N ALA A 465 -9.87 20.00 -13.18
CA ALA A 465 -9.33 18.68 -13.51
C ALA A 465 -7.82 18.77 -13.80
N GLY A 466 -7.35 19.85 -14.44
CA GLY A 466 -5.93 20.08 -14.73
C GLY A 466 -5.04 20.20 -13.48
N LYS A 467 -5.62 20.41 -12.27
CA LYS A 467 -4.89 20.34 -11.00
C LYS A 467 -4.41 18.92 -10.67
N GLU A 468 -5.06 17.89 -11.21
CA GLU A 468 -4.59 16.50 -11.16
C GLU A 468 -3.54 16.31 -12.27
N ARG A 469 -2.26 16.14 -11.90
CA ARG A 469 -1.14 16.19 -12.85
C ARG A 469 -1.26 15.11 -13.94
N TYR A 470 -1.78 13.92 -13.63
CA TYR A 470 -1.99 12.87 -14.61
C TYR A 470 -2.99 13.27 -15.71
N LEU A 471 -3.96 14.14 -15.44
CA LEU A 471 -4.89 14.65 -16.46
C LEU A 471 -4.20 15.64 -17.39
N ALA A 472 -3.31 16.49 -16.87
CA ALA A 472 -2.48 17.36 -17.70
C ALA A 472 -1.57 16.54 -18.64
N PHE A 473 -1.03 15.43 -18.17
CA PHE A 473 -0.28 14.48 -19.00
C PHE A 473 -1.16 13.88 -20.11
N LEU A 474 -2.38 13.43 -19.81
CA LEU A 474 -3.30 12.93 -20.84
C LEU A 474 -3.65 14.02 -21.87
N GLY A 475 -3.93 15.25 -21.43
CA GLY A 475 -4.17 16.37 -22.33
C GLY A 475 -2.99 16.67 -23.26
N GLN A 476 -1.76 16.61 -22.73
CA GLN A 476 -0.56 16.78 -23.55
C GLN A 476 -0.32 15.62 -24.51
N ILE A 477 -0.56 14.38 -24.09
CA ILE A 477 -0.50 13.20 -24.97
C ILE A 477 -1.43 13.40 -26.16
N LEU A 478 -2.67 13.86 -25.93
CA LEU A 478 -3.60 14.18 -27.01
C LEU A 478 -3.04 15.24 -27.97
N ASN A 479 -2.45 16.32 -27.46
CA ASN A 479 -1.84 17.35 -28.29
C ASN A 479 -0.64 16.85 -29.11
N ILE A 480 0.20 15.99 -28.54
CA ILE A 480 1.34 15.37 -29.24
C ILE A 480 0.85 14.38 -30.30
N CYS A 481 -0.18 13.58 -30.03
CA CYS A 481 -0.79 12.69 -31.02
C CYS A 481 -1.32 13.48 -32.22
N LYS A 482 -2.03 14.60 -31.99
CA LYS A 482 -2.47 15.50 -33.05
C LYS A 482 -1.30 16.02 -33.88
N ALA A 483 -0.27 16.56 -33.22
CA ALA A 483 0.92 17.08 -33.89
C ALA A 483 1.64 16.00 -34.72
N GLN A 484 1.77 14.77 -34.20
CA GLN A 484 2.36 13.67 -34.93
C GLN A 484 1.54 13.28 -36.16
N THR A 485 0.21 13.19 -36.02
CA THR A 485 -0.68 12.86 -37.13
C THR A 485 -0.59 13.90 -38.25
N ASP A 486 -0.60 15.19 -37.92
CA ASP A 486 -0.44 16.27 -38.90
C ASP A 486 0.91 16.16 -39.64
N VAL A 487 1.99 15.85 -38.91
CA VAL A 487 3.31 15.64 -39.51
C VAL A 487 3.34 14.39 -40.41
N PHE A 488 2.65 13.32 -40.05
CA PHE A 488 2.58 12.11 -40.87
C PHE A 488 1.79 12.35 -42.16
N GLU A 489 0.67 13.06 -42.09
CA GLU A 489 -0.10 13.48 -43.27
C GLU A 489 0.74 14.31 -44.24
N THR A 490 1.45 15.33 -43.72
CA THR A 490 2.32 16.17 -44.55
C THR A 490 3.50 15.41 -45.17
N ARG A 491 3.92 14.28 -44.59
CA ARG A 491 4.95 13.37 -45.12
C ARG A 491 4.41 12.30 -46.06
N GLY A 492 3.10 12.25 -46.30
CA GLY A 492 2.45 11.21 -47.11
C GLY A 492 2.41 9.83 -46.43
N LEU A 493 2.61 9.77 -45.11
CA LEU A 493 2.41 8.56 -44.31
C LEU A 493 0.93 8.43 -43.97
N ASN A 494 0.35 7.24 -44.14
CA ASN A 494 -1.07 7.01 -43.89
C ASN A 494 -1.35 7.05 -42.36
N PRO A 495 -2.11 8.03 -41.84
CA PRO A 495 -2.42 8.12 -40.41
C PRO A 495 -3.28 6.96 -39.91
N LEU A 496 -4.10 6.36 -40.78
CA LEU A 496 -4.94 5.22 -40.44
C LEU A 496 -4.12 3.95 -40.16
N GLN A 497 -2.90 3.87 -40.70
CA GLN A 497 -1.96 2.77 -40.45
C GLN A 497 -0.93 3.08 -39.35
N ASN A 498 -0.76 4.36 -39.00
CA ASN A 498 0.25 4.84 -38.06
C ASN A 498 -0.41 5.54 -36.87
N LYS A 499 -1.20 4.78 -36.11
CA LYS A 499 -2.00 5.29 -34.98
C LYS A 499 -1.17 5.28 -33.70
N PRO A 500 -0.96 6.43 -33.01
CA PRO A 500 -0.34 6.44 -31.70
C PRO A 500 -1.04 5.54 -30.67
N LEU A 501 -0.29 4.99 -29.72
CA LEU A 501 -0.78 4.13 -28.64
C LEU A 501 -0.49 4.77 -27.28
N VAL A 502 -1.39 4.62 -26.32
CA VAL A 502 -1.23 5.11 -24.94
C VAL A 502 -1.42 3.96 -23.96
N MET A 503 -0.37 3.63 -23.22
CA MET A 503 -0.35 2.62 -22.16
C MET A 503 0.03 3.30 -20.86
N ILE A 504 -0.95 3.52 -19.99
CA ILE A 504 -0.81 4.48 -18.89
C ILE A 504 -1.41 4.00 -17.58
N PHE A 505 -0.68 4.23 -16.49
CA PHE A 505 -1.21 4.12 -15.14
C PHE A 505 -1.94 5.41 -14.71
N THR A 506 -3.18 5.33 -14.26
CA THR A 506 -3.94 6.48 -13.75
C THR A 506 -4.88 6.09 -12.61
N PRO A 507 -5.29 7.01 -11.72
CA PRO A 507 -6.41 6.75 -10.82
C PRO A 507 -7.68 6.44 -11.60
N THR A 508 -8.53 5.53 -11.11
CA THR A 508 -9.78 5.17 -11.83
C THR A 508 -10.83 6.28 -11.90
N SER A 509 -10.64 7.39 -11.16
CA SER A 509 -11.65 8.44 -10.97
C SER A 509 -12.11 9.11 -12.27
N TRP A 510 -11.23 9.28 -13.26
CA TRP A 510 -11.55 9.88 -14.57
C TRP A 510 -12.11 8.86 -15.58
N LEU A 511 -11.89 7.57 -15.31
CA LEU A 511 -12.45 6.48 -16.12
C LEU A 511 -13.94 6.30 -15.86
N ILE A 512 -14.41 6.77 -14.70
CA ILE A 512 -15.79 6.73 -14.27
C ILE A 512 -16.46 8.07 -14.64
N PRO A 513 -17.71 8.07 -15.11
CA PRO A 513 -18.47 9.26 -15.52
C PRO A 513 -18.86 10.18 -14.34
N ARG A 514 -17.87 10.75 -13.65
CA ARG A 514 -18.04 11.77 -12.62
C ARG A 514 -18.19 13.16 -13.25
N PRO A 515 -19.03 14.06 -12.69
CA PRO A 515 -19.26 15.39 -13.25
C PRO A 515 -17.97 16.19 -13.53
N THR A 516 -16.99 16.13 -12.63
CA THR A 516 -15.71 16.84 -12.75
C THR A 516 -14.90 16.43 -13.99
N TYR A 517 -14.93 15.15 -14.37
CA TYR A 517 -14.11 14.61 -15.45
C TYR A 517 -14.88 14.40 -16.75
N LYS A 518 -16.22 14.48 -16.71
CA LYS A 518 -17.10 14.25 -17.86
C LYS A 518 -16.73 15.10 -19.10
N PRO A 519 -16.40 16.40 -18.99
CA PRO A 519 -15.99 17.19 -20.16
C PRO A 519 -14.73 16.65 -20.83
N PHE A 520 -13.66 16.47 -20.04
CA PHE A 520 -12.39 15.93 -20.56
C PHE A 520 -12.55 14.52 -21.11
N ARG A 521 -13.32 13.67 -20.41
CA ARG A 521 -13.54 12.29 -20.83
C ARG A 521 -14.24 12.19 -22.18
N LYS A 522 -15.20 13.08 -22.44
CA LYS A 522 -15.86 13.18 -23.75
C LYS A 522 -14.83 13.49 -24.84
N THR A 523 -14.00 14.53 -24.64
CA THR A 523 -12.94 14.88 -25.59
C THR A 523 -11.92 13.76 -25.79
N TRP A 524 -11.58 13.03 -24.73
CA TRP A 524 -10.70 11.85 -24.83
C TRP A 524 -11.32 10.75 -25.69
N ASP A 525 -12.58 10.39 -25.45
CA ASP A 525 -13.28 9.35 -26.20
C ASP A 525 -13.43 9.71 -27.69
N GLU A 526 -13.64 10.98 -28.01
CA GLU A 526 -13.68 11.50 -29.38
C GLU A 526 -12.35 11.27 -30.16
N HIS A 527 -11.24 11.03 -29.46
CA HIS A 527 -9.91 10.87 -30.09
C HIS A 527 -9.29 9.49 -29.89
N PHE A 528 -9.67 8.75 -28.85
CA PHE A 528 -9.04 7.49 -28.50
C PHE A 528 -10.06 6.36 -28.40
N THR A 529 -9.73 5.20 -28.99
CA THR A 529 -10.44 3.94 -28.79
C THR A 529 -9.83 3.22 -27.57
N TYR A 530 -10.67 2.83 -26.60
CA TYR A 530 -10.26 1.96 -25.50
C TYR A 530 -10.02 0.53 -26.00
N LEU A 531 -8.88 -0.06 -25.64
CA LEU A 531 -8.56 -1.44 -26.02
C LEU A 531 -8.77 -2.40 -24.86
N ASN A 532 -7.97 -2.27 -23.79
CA ASN A 532 -8.06 -3.11 -22.59
C ASN A 532 -7.33 -2.44 -21.39
N GLY A 533 -7.38 -3.08 -20.23
CA GLY A 533 -6.70 -2.62 -19.03
C GLY A 533 -6.92 -3.51 -17.82
N PHE A 534 -6.18 -3.22 -16.75
CA PHE A 534 -6.34 -3.85 -15.44
C PHE A 534 -6.24 -2.80 -14.33
N ILE A 535 -6.77 -3.11 -13.15
CA ILE A 535 -6.63 -2.29 -11.95
C ILE A 535 -5.84 -3.01 -10.88
N THR A 536 -5.04 -2.26 -10.14
CA THR A 536 -4.28 -2.75 -8.99
C THR A 536 -4.41 -1.77 -7.81
N THR A 537 -3.81 -2.11 -6.69
CA THR A 537 -3.84 -1.27 -5.49
C THR A 537 -2.61 -0.36 -5.40
N SER A 538 -2.85 0.93 -5.15
CA SER A 538 -1.82 1.98 -5.00
C SER A 538 -0.73 1.71 -3.97
N ASN A 539 -1.08 1.32 -2.74
CA ASN A 539 -0.08 1.11 -1.70
C ASN A 539 0.73 -0.19 -1.90
N GLU A 540 0.13 -1.21 -2.53
CA GLU A 540 0.80 -2.48 -2.77
C GLU A 540 1.99 -2.28 -3.72
N PHE A 541 1.79 -1.67 -4.88
CA PHE A 541 2.84 -1.60 -5.92
C PHE A 541 3.58 -0.26 -5.99
N PHE A 542 2.99 0.85 -5.58
CA PHE A 542 3.54 2.19 -5.80
C PHE A 542 4.04 2.88 -4.51
N LYS A 543 4.02 2.19 -3.37
CA LYS A 543 4.40 2.72 -2.03
C LYS A 543 3.67 4.02 -1.64
N LEU A 544 2.47 4.25 -2.21
CA LEU A 544 1.66 5.43 -1.94
C LEU A 544 0.94 5.32 -0.59
N LYS A 545 0.71 6.46 0.07
CA LYS A 545 -0.16 6.52 1.23
C LYS A 545 -1.62 6.26 0.81
N GLY A 546 -2.32 5.44 1.59
CA GLY A 546 -3.73 5.12 1.38
C GLY A 546 -3.96 3.99 0.38
N LYS A 547 -5.13 3.35 0.48
CA LYS A 547 -5.54 2.22 -0.37
C LYS A 547 -6.61 2.69 -1.34
N TRP A 548 -6.25 2.80 -2.63
CA TRP A 548 -7.15 3.22 -3.71
C TRP A 548 -6.75 2.58 -5.06
N PRO A 549 -7.69 2.43 -6.01
CA PRO A 549 -7.45 1.71 -7.26
C PRO A 549 -6.66 2.52 -8.29
N LEU A 550 -5.64 1.91 -8.88
CA LEU A 550 -4.86 2.43 -10.01
C LEU A 550 -5.09 1.55 -11.23
N ALA A 551 -5.47 2.15 -12.35
CA ALA A 551 -5.70 1.46 -13.61
C ALA A 551 -4.49 1.59 -14.53
N PHE A 552 -4.01 0.47 -15.07
CA PHE A 552 -3.24 0.46 -16.31
C PHE A 552 -4.23 0.31 -17.47
N THR A 553 -4.23 1.26 -18.39
CA THR A 553 -5.18 1.28 -19.52
C THR A 553 -4.46 1.46 -20.84
N ILE A 554 -5.01 0.85 -21.88
CA ILE A 554 -4.48 0.88 -23.23
C ILE A 554 -5.49 1.56 -24.15
N TRP A 555 -5.01 2.56 -24.88
CA TRP A 555 -5.81 3.37 -25.81
C TRP A 555 -5.09 3.53 -27.14
N GLN A 556 -5.84 3.51 -28.23
CA GLN A 556 -5.32 3.78 -29.57
C GLN A 556 -5.91 5.08 -30.11
N TYR A 557 -5.06 5.96 -30.63
CA TYR A 557 -5.51 7.20 -31.25
C TYR A 557 -6.23 6.91 -32.58
N GLU A 558 -7.50 7.27 -32.62
CA GLU A 558 -8.38 7.06 -33.76
C GLU A 558 -9.53 8.06 -33.64
N PRO A 559 -9.48 9.25 -34.25
CA PRO A 559 -10.53 10.25 -34.09
C PRO A 559 -11.91 9.77 -34.58
N ASN A 560 -12.94 9.94 -33.74
CA ASN A 560 -14.36 9.70 -34.04
C ASN A 560 -15.25 10.50 -33.05
N GLU A 561 -15.94 11.54 -33.55
CA GLU A 561 -16.78 12.43 -32.74
C GLU A 561 -17.97 11.75 -32.04
N GLU A 562 -18.42 10.60 -32.54
CA GLU A 562 -19.55 9.85 -31.98
C GLU A 562 -19.12 8.76 -30.98
N ARG A 563 -17.81 8.61 -30.71
CA ARG A 563 -17.34 7.52 -29.86
C ARG A 563 -17.72 7.72 -28.40
N GLU A 564 -18.26 6.66 -27.81
CA GLU A 564 -18.44 6.50 -26.37
C GLU A 564 -17.77 5.18 -25.94
N ASN A 565 -16.63 5.27 -25.25
CA ASN A 565 -15.87 4.08 -24.86
C ASN A 565 -16.50 3.40 -23.63
N LYS A 566 -16.65 2.08 -23.69
CA LYS A 566 -16.96 1.25 -22.52
C LYS A 566 -15.67 0.72 -21.91
N VAL A 567 -15.32 1.20 -20.72
CA VAL A 567 -14.08 0.80 -20.05
C VAL A 567 -14.34 -0.43 -19.20
N LYS A 568 -13.73 -1.55 -19.58
CA LYS A 568 -13.78 -2.81 -18.85
C LYS A 568 -12.36 -3.22 -18.47
N VAL A 569 -12.08 -3.43 -17.20
CA VAL A 569 -10.72 -3.70 -16.68
C VAL A 569 -10.70 -4.98 -15.85
N LEU A 570 -9.59 -5.71 -15.89
CA LEU A 570 -9.34 -6.86 -15.01
C LEU A 570 -9.07 -6.39 -13.57
N ASP A 571 -9.76 -6.93 -12.57
CA ASP A 571 -9.58 -6.54 -11.16
C ASP A 571 -8.45 -7.32 -10.46
N LEU A 572 -7.25 -6.75 -10.46
CA LEU A 572 -6.08 -7.27 -9.74
C LEU A 572 -5.87 -6.55 -8.39
N THR A 573 -6.88 -5.89 -7.81
CA THR A 573 -6.69 -5.14 -6.55
C THR A 573 -6.35 -6.03 -5.34
N HIS A 574 -6.54 -7.35 -5.47
CA HIS A 574 -6.15 -8.35 -4.48
C HIS A 574 -4.75 -8.95 -4.69
N ALA A 575 -4.12 -8.71 -5.84
CA ALA A 575 -2.77 -9.20 -6.15
C ALA A 575 -1.71 -8.54 -5.26
N LYS A 576 -0.67 -9.29 -4.91
CA LYS A 576 0.49 -8.85 -4.14
C LYS A 576 1.76 -8.85 -5.00
N LYS A 577 2.78 -8.12 -4.56
CA LYS A 577 4.12 -8.13 -5.20
C LYS A 577 4.70 -9.53 -5.39
N THR A 578 4.48 -10.42 -4.42
CA THR A 578 4.93 -11.82 -4.46
C THR A 578 4.25 -12.62 -5.54
N ASP A 579 3.02 -12.25 -5.91
CA ASP A 579 2.24 -13.00 -6.90
C ASP A 579 2.72 -12.70 -8.32
N LEU A 580 3.42 -11.58 -8.53
CA LEU A 580 4.05 -11.19 -9.80
C LEU A 580 5.54 -11.54 -9.89
N ALA A 581 6.08 -12.30 -8.92
CA ALA A 581 7.49 -12.68 -8.86
C ALA A 581 7.85 -13.87 -9.77
N PHE A 582 7.40 -13.83 -11.02
CA PHE A 582 7.77 -14.79 -12.07
C PHE A 582 9.25 -14.64 -12.46
N ASP A 583 9.82 -15.69 -13.05
CA ASP A 583 11.09 -15.54 -13.77
C ASP A 583 10.83 -14.90 -15.12
N TRP A 584 10.86 -13.57 -15.15
CA TRP A 584 10.62 -12.78 -16.36
C TRP A 584 11.73 -12.90 -17.42
N LEU A 585 12.77 -13.69 -17.15
CA LEU A 585 13.82 -14.03 -18.13
C LEU A 585 13.51 -15.33 -18.87
N ASP A 586 12.47 -16.08 -18.47
CA ASP A 586 12.04 -17.28 -19.16
C ASP A 586 11.56 -16.98 -20.59
N ILE A 587 11.62 -18.01 -21.44
CA ILE A 587 11.06 -17.96 -22.80
C ILE A 587 9.53 -17.87 -22.75
N ASP A 588 8.93 -17.28 -23.78
CA ASP A 588 7.48 -17.02 -23.81
C ASP A 588 6.65 -18.31 -23.65
N GLU A 589 7.15 -19.46 -24.12
CA GLU A 589 6.49 -20.77 -23.99
C GLU A 589 6.35 -21.25 -22.54
N GLU A 590 7.26 -20.83 -21.64
CA GLU A 590 7.22 -21.18 -20.21
C GLU A 590 6.55 -20.08 -19.38
N LEU A 591 6.82 -18.81 -19.72
CA LEU A 591 6.29 -17.66 -19.01
C LEU A 591 4.79 -17.47 -19.21
N ASN A 592 4.28 -17.57 -20.45
CA ASN A 592 2.88 -17.25 -20.74
C ASN A 592 1.89 -18.15 -19.97
N PRO A 593 2.04 -19.49 -19.94
CA PRO A 593 1.13 -20.34 -19.18
C PRO A 593 1.14 -20.03 -17.67
N ALA A 594 2.30 -19.66 -17.11
CA ALA A 594 2.42 -19.33 -15.69
C ALA A 594 1.66 -18.03 -15.35
N VAL A 595 1.82 -16.99 -16.18
CA VAL A 595 1.14 -15.70 -15.97
C VAL A 595 -0.36 -15.80 -16.27
N GLU A 596 -0.76 -16.54 -17.32
CA GLU A 596 -2.17 -16.81 -17.64
C GLU A 596 -2.87 -17.55 -16.51
N SER A 597 -2.23 -18.58 -15.94
CA SER A 597 -2.80 -19.30 -14.78
C SER A 597 -3.01 -18.39 -13.57
N PHE A 598 -2.22 -17.32 -13.43
CA PHE A 598 -2.42 -16.30 -12.40
C PHE A 598 -3.56 -15.33 -12.76
N VAL A 599 -3.70 -14.94 -14.02
CA VAL A 599 -4.69 -13.96 -14.48
C VAL A 599 -6.11 -14.54 -14.58
N ASN A 600 -6.24 -15.78 -15.07
CA ASN A 600 -7.53 -16.42 -15.38
C ASN A 600 -8.56 -16.45 -14.24
N PRO A 601 -8.18 -16.55 -12.95
CA PRO A 601 -9.14 -16.51 -11.84
C PRO A 601 -9.73 -15.13 -11.54
N PHE A 602 -9.21 -14.05 -12.12
CA PHE A 602 -9.66 -12.69 -11.82
C PHE A 602 -10.80 -12.23 -12.75
N ASP A 603 -11.74 -11.50 -12.18
CA ASP A 603 -12.91 -10.99 -12.91
C ASP A 603 -12.64 -9.64 -13.55
N PHE A 604 -13.35 -9.38 -14.64
CA PHE A 604 -13.40 -8.05 -15.24
C PHE A 604 -14.54 -7.22 -14.65
N VAL A 605 -14.26 -5.94 -14.41
CA VAL A 605 -15.24 -4.94 -13.97
C VAL A 605 -15.47 -3.86 -15.04
N ASN A 606 -16.75 -3.54 -15.27
CA ASN A 606 -17.14 -2.38 -16.07
C ASN A 606 -17.05 -1.10 -15.24
N LEU A 607 -16.21 -0.15 -15.69
CA LEU A 607 -16.07 1.17 -15.09
C LEU A 607 -17.07 2.16 -15.71
N ASP A 608 -18.36 1.97 -15.45
CA ASP A 608 -19.44 2.79 -16.01
C ASP A 608 -20.54 3.13 -14.97
N ASN A 609 -21.63 3.77 -15.42
CA ASN A 609 -22.79 4.09 -14.59
C ASN A 609 -23.95 3.08 -14.72
N SER A 610 -23.73 1.90 -15.31
CA SER A 610 -24.80 0.92 -15.58
C SER A 610 -25.49 0.43 -14.30
N ARG A 611 -24.79 0.46 -13.16
CA ARG A 611 -25.30 0.05 -11.84
C ARG A 611 -26.28 1.04 -11.21
N GLY A 612 -26.43 2.24 -11.77
CA GLY A 612 -27.39 3.24 -11.32
C GLY A 612 -27.01 3.96 -10.02
N ASP A 613 -28.00 4.41 -9.28
CA ASP A 613 -27.86 5.27 -8.09
C ASP A 613 -28.88 4.83 -7.04
N ILE A 614 -28.44 4.59 -5.80
CA ILE A 614 -29.31 4.18 -4.68
C ILE A 614 -30.48 5.14 -4.45
N ARG A 615 -30.30 6.44 -4.77
CA ARG A 615 -31.35 7.45 -4.66
C ARG A 615 -32.53 7.15 -5.58
N ASN A 616 -32.35 6.36 -6.64
CA ASN A 616 -33.45 5.93 -7.50
C ASN A 616 -34.54 5.13 -6.76
N MET A 617 -34.23 4.56 -5.60
CA MET A 617 -35.22 3.88 -4.74
C MET A 617 -36.14 4.85 -3.99
N LEU A 618 -35.77 6.13 -3.85
CA LEU A 618 -36.53 7.09 -3.05
C LEU A 618 -37.89 7.38 -3.70
N PRO A 619 -38.98 7.47 -2.90
CA PRO A 619 -40.30 7.80 -3.42
C PRO A 619 -40.37 9.23 -3.96
N GLU A 620 -41.33 9.50 -4.82
CA GLU A 620 -41.70 10.86 -5.21
C GLU A 620 -42.66 11.48 -4.21
N LEU A 621 -42.48 12.78 -3.98
CA LEU A 621 -43.24 13.61 -3.05
C LEU A 621 -43.76 14.86 -3.74
N GLU A 622 -44.95 15.30 -3.39
CA GLU A 622 -45.44 16.59 -3.85
C GLU A 622 -44.73 17.73 -3.10
N ARG A 623 -44.12 18.64 -3.84
CA ARG A 623 -43.50 19.86 -3.32
C ARG A 623 -43.87 21.03 -4.20
N LYS A 624 -44.63 21.98 -3.64
CA LYS A 624 -45.12 23.18 -4.36
C LYS A 624 -45.84 22.81 -5.67
N GLY A 625 -46.68 21.77 -5.66
CA GLY A 625 -47.43 21.30 -6.83
C GLY A 625 -46.64 20.51 -7.86
N LYS A 626 -45.41 20.07 -7.55
CA LYS A 626 -44.59 19.20 -8.42
C LYS A 626 -44.20 17.93 -7.69
N LEU A 627 -44.28 16.80 -8.38
CA LEU A 627 -43.68 15.55 -7.90
C LEU A 627 -42.16 15.68 -8.02
N VAL A 628 -41.48 15.51 -6.88
CA VAL A 628 -40.03 15.49 -6.78
C VAL A 628 -39.63 14.26 -5.98
N ARG A 629 -38.61 13.54 -6.43
CA ARG A 629 -37.99 12.48 -5.62
C ARG A 629 -37.58 13.02 -4.25
N GLN A 630 -37.80 12.24 -3.19
CA GLN A 630 -37.63 12.66 -1.80
C GLN A 630 -36.31 13.43 -1.63
N PRO A 631 -36.36 14.75 -1.38
CA PRO A 631 -35.16 15.54 -1.31
C PRO A 631 -34.46 15.31 0.03
N ARG A 632 -33.14 15.44 0.00
CA ARG A 632 -32.33 15.59 1.22
C ARG A 632 -32.85 16.78 2.04
N TYR A 633 -33.04 16.59 3.33
CA TYR A 633 -33.18 17.66 4.30
C TYR A 633 -31.81 18.01 4.91
N ASP A 634 -31.56 19.31 5.09
CA ASP A 634 -30.34 19.86 5.65
C ASP A 634 -30.72 21.10 6.46
N PHE A 635 -30.47 21.08 7.76
CA PHE A 635 -30.75 22.21 8.65
C PHE A 635 -29.49 22.93 9.10
N SER A 636 -28.35 22.67 8.45
CA SER A 636 -27.04 23.25 8.74
C SER A 636 -26.63 24.23 7.64
N LEU A 637 -26.77 25.54 7.88
CA LEU A 637 -26.45 26.60 6.93
C LEU A 637 -25.15 27.31 7.31
N SER A 638 -24.21 27.50 6.38
CA SER A 638 -22.98 28.28 6.63
C SER A 638 -23.30 29.74 6.94
N ILE A 639 -22.63 30.32 7.95
CA ILE A 639 -22.75 31.75 8.28
C ILE A 639 -21.41 32.47 8.02
N LYS A 640 -21.48 33.70 7.49
CA LYS A 640 -20.29 34.53 7.20
C LYS A 640 -19.88 35.44 8.35
N GLU A 641 -20.80 35.77 9.25
CA GLU A 641 -20.57 36.72 10.35
C GLU A 641 -21.03 36.15 11.69
N TYR A 642 -20.24 36.42 12.73
CA TYR A 642 -20.58 36.12 14.11
C TYR A 642 -21.64 37.10 14.60
N ASN A 643 -22.87 36.64 14.72
CA ASN A 643 -23.91 37.41 15.41
C ASN A 643 -23.87 37.09 16.91
N LYS A 644 -24.02 38.10 17.77
CA LYS A 644 -24.06 37.90 19.25
C LYS A 644 -25.40 37.35 19.74
N GLU A 645 -26.39 37.27 18.86
CA GLU A 645 -27.74 36.79 19.16
C GLU A 645 -27.87 35.27 18.94
N ILE A 646 -28.69 34.61 19.76
CA ILE A 646 -29.02 33.19 19.58
C ILE A 646 -29.98 33.06 18.41
N VAL A 647 -29.45 32.64 17.27
CA VAL A 647 -30.23 32.40 16.03
C VAL A 647 -30.37 30.91 15.71
N SER A 648 -29.60 30.03 16.36
CA SER A 648 -29.62 28.60 16.09
C SER A 648 -30.59 27.84 17.01
N GLY A 649 -30.95 26.62 16.65
CA GLY A 649 -31.85 25.75 17.42
C GLY A 649 -31.19 24.98 18.56
N PHE A 650 -29.91 25.22 18.89
CA PHE A 650 -29.25 24.53 20.00
C PHE A 650 -29.80 24.96 21.38
N PRO A 651 -29.67 24.13 22.43
CA PRO A 651 -30.01 24.53 23.80
C PRO A 651 -29.20 25.75 24.26
N SER A 652 -29.78 26.61 25.10
CA SER A 652 -29.18 27.88 25.55
C SER A 652 -27.83 27.73 26.26
N LYS A 653 -27.64 26.59 26.96
CA LYS A 653 -26.39 26.22 27.66
C LYS A 653 -25.29 25.77 26.70
N ASN A 654 -25.60 25.39 25.46
CA ASN A 654 -24.61 24.98 24.47
C ASN A 654 -23.95 26.19 23.78
N LYS A 655 -23.24 27.01 24.59
CA LYS A 655 -22.64 28.27 24.14
C LYS A 655 -21.66 28.07 22.98
N ASP A 656 -20.89 26.99 23.02
CA ASP A 656 -19.90 26.68 21.99
C ASP A 656 -20.54 26.47 20.62
N ARG A 657 -21.65 25.73 20.55
CA ARG A 657 -22.34 25.49 19.27
C ARG A 657 -23.15 26.69 18.79
N HIS A 658 -23.60 27.57 19.68
CA HIS A 658 -24.22 28.84 19.28
C HIS A 658 -23.21 29.83 18.69
N PHE A 659 -22.01 29.94 19.29
CA PHE A 659 -21.13 31.08 19.07
C PHE A 659 -19.72 30.74 18.57
N LYS A 660 -19.39 29.48 18.31
CA LYS A 660 -18.10 29.07 17.71
C LYS A 660 -18.25 28.24 16.43
N LEU A 661 -19.41 27.64 16.20
CA LEU A 661 -19.69 26.93 14.96
C LEU A 661 -19.82 27.91 13.79
N LEU A 662 -19.10 27.66 12.70
CA LEU A 662 -19.18 28.43 11.45
C LEU A 662 -20.47 28.14 10.63
N ARG A 663 -21.50 27.59 11.28
CA ARG A 663 -22.77 27.20 10.67
C ARG A 663 -23.91 27.37 11.67
N LYS A 664 -25.05 27.89 11.21
CA LYS A 664 -26.33 27.93 11.91
C LYS A 664 -27.00 26.56 11.74
N CYS A 665 -27.30 25.88 12.84
CA CYS A 665 -28.07 24.63 12.82
C CYS A 665 -29.47 24.86 13.41
N GLY A 666 -30.51 24.58 12.62
CA GLY A 666 -31.90 24.71 13.05
C GLY A 666 -32.37 26.14 13.29
N GLU A 667 -33.49 26.27 13.99
CA GLU A 667 -34.18 27.55 14.28
C GLU A 667 -34.48 27.65 15.77
N ASN A 668 -34.22 28.80 16.38
CA ASN A 668 -34.33 29.02 17.84
C ASN A 668 -35.76 28.87 18.39
N ASP A 669 -36.79 29.11 17.58
CA ASP A 669 -38.21 29.04 17.91
C ASP A 669 -38.91 27.80 17.32
N GLY A 670 -38.13 26.80 16.85
CA GLY A 670 -38.66 25.60 16.20
C GLY A 670 -39.57 24.74 17.10
N SER A 671 -40.60 24.13 16.50
CA SER A 671 -41.59 23.27 17.17
C SER A 671 -41.33 21.76 17.00
N PHE A 672 -40.20 21.40 16.38
CA PHE A 672 -39.75 20.02 16.16
C PHE A 672 -38.31 19.86 16.63
N ILE A 673 -37.81 18.63 16.75
CA ILE A 673 -36.42 18.34 17.13
C ILE A 673 -35.74 17.52 16.03
N GLY A 674 -34.52 17.91 15.68
CA GLY A 674 -33.53 17.09 14.98
C GLY A 674 -32.32 16.81 15.86
N PHE A 675 -31.36 16.06 15.32
CA PHE A 675 -30.19 15.58 16.04
C PHE A 675 -28.90 15.86 15.28
N MET A 676 -27.87 16.20 16.05
CA MET A 676 -26.48 16.16 15.59
C MET A 676 -25.95 14.71 15.63
N ASP A 677 -24.77 14.46 15.05
CA ASP A 677 -24.14 13.13 14.97
C ASP A 677 -23.91 12.46 16.35
N ASP A 678 -23.83 13.27 17.41
CA ASP A 678 -23.68 12.87 18.81
C ASP A 678 -25.01 12.80 19.58
N ASN A 679 -26.15 12.90 18.88
CA ASN A 679 -27.50 12.97 19.44
C ASN A 679 -27.81 14.22 20.26
N THR A 680 -27.06 15.31 20.13
CA THR A 680 -27.51 16.61 20.68
C THR A 680 -28.79 17.06 19.95
N PRO A 681 -29.89 17.34 20.67
CA PRO A 681 -31.12 17.82 20.07
C PRO A 681 -31.00 19.27 19.60
N VAL A 682 -31.68 19.59 18.50
CA VAL A 682 -31.71 20.91 17.86
C VAL A 682 -33.14 21.22 17.43
N ARG A 683 -33.64 22.40 17.76
CA ARG A 683 -34.96 22.86 17.32
C ARG A 683 -35.03 23.08 15.82
N LEU A 684 -36.12 22.62 15.22
CA LEU A 684 -36.40 22.70 13.79
C LEU A 684 -37.81 23.25 13.53
N LYS A 685 -37.99 23.83 12.35
CA LYS A 685 -39.32 24.13 11.78
C LYS A 685 -39.76 22.99 10.86
N GLN A 686 -41.06 22.95 10.59
CA GLN A 686 -41.63 22.03 9.60
C GLN A 686 -40.88 22.17 8.28
N ASP A 687 -40.57 21.05 7.64
CA ASP A 687 -39.89 21.06 6.35
C ASP A 687 -40.88 21.37 5.21
N GLN A 688 -40.35 21.64 4.01
CA GLN A 688 -41.19 21.99 2.86
C GLN A 688 -42.00 20.82 2.29
N SER A 689 -41.79 19.61 2.82
CA SER A 689 -42.44 18.38 2.40
C SER A 689 -43.36 17.82 3.50
N ASN A 690 -43.57 18.57 4.59
CA ASN A 690 -44.37 18.18 5.76
C ASN A 690 -43.99 16.82 6.36
N ARG A 691 -42.69 16.51 6.43
CA ARG A 691 -42.16 15.24 6.94
C ARG A 691 -41.84 15.26 8.44
N MET A 692 -41.81 16.44 9.08
CA MET A 692 -41.54 16.51 10.51
C MET A 692 -42.79 16.14 11.30
N SER A 693 -42.58 15.31 12.31
CA SER A 693 -43.61 14.86 13.24
C SER A 693 -43.05 14.89 14.66
N ASN A 694 -43.91 15.20 15.64
CA ASN A 694 -43.61 15.00 17.06
C ASN A 694 -44.13 13.65 17.57
N GLU A 695 -44.90 12.95 16.73
CA GLU A 695 -45.31 11.57 16.99
C GLU A 695 -44.21 10.60 16.55
N PRO A 696 -44.11 9.40 17.14
CA PRO A 696 -43.11 8.39 16.78
C PRO A 696 -43.45 7.65 15.48
N ASP A 697 -44.10 8.32 14.52
CA ASP A 697 -44.63 7.77 13.27
C ASP A 697 -43.66 7.90 12.08
N SER A 698 -42.43 8.40 12.33
CA SER A 698 -41.41 8.55 11.29
C SER A 698 -40.01 8.29 11.82
N VAL A 699 -39.14 7.79 10.94
CA VAL A 699 -37.74 7.45 11.25
C VAL A 699 -36.82 8.25 10.33
N TRP A 700 -35.80 8.87 10.92
CA TRP A 700 -34.88 9.73 10.18
C TRP A 700 -33.52 9.07 10.03
N PHE A 701 -32.88 9.30 8.89
CA PHE A 701 -31.59 8.72 8.54
C PHE A 701 -30.61 9.81 8.12
N MET A 702 -29.37 9.72 8.58
CA MET A 702 -28.24 10.40 7.93
C MET A 702 -27.66 9.46 6.89
N LEU A 703 -27.90 9.73 5.60
CA LEU A 703 -27.45 8.85 4.52
C LEU A 703 -26.37 9.43 3.60
N MET A 704 -25.24 8.73 3.49
CA MET A 704 -24.16 9.05 2.55
C MET A 704 -24.37 8.30 1.24
N SER A 705 -24.20 8.98 0.10
CA SER A 705 -24.26 8.32 -1.20
C SER A 705 -22.95 7.69 -1.62
N SER A 706 -21.78 8.12 -1.13
CA SER A 706 -20.48 7.58 -1.56
C SER A 706 -20.08 6.30 -0.82
N PHE A 707 -19.53 5.31 -1.54
CA PHE A 707 -18.92 4.11 -0.94
C PHE A 707 -17.83 4.45 0.08
N SER A 708 -17.05 5.51 -0.17
CA SER A 708 -16.00 5.99 0.74
C SER A 708 -16.48 6.50 2.09
N SER A 709 -17.80 6.68 2.29
CA SER A 709 -18.39 7.25 3.51
C SER A 709 -19.50 6.40 4.11
N ILE A 710 -19.62 5.13 3.70
CA ILE A 710 -20.67 4.19 4.17
C ILE A 710 -20.61 3.89 5.67
N ASN A 711 -19.50 4.18 6.35
CA ASN A 711 -19.39 4.02 7.80
C ASN A 711 -20.22 5.06 8.57
N LEU A 712 -20.47 6.23 7.97
CA LEU A 712 -21.08 7.38 8.65
C LEU A 712 -22.61 7.31 8.75
N GLN A 713 -23.25 6.32 8.14
CA GLN A 713 -24.70 6.19 8.12
C GLN A 713 -25.28 6.05 9.54
N GLN A 714 -26.39 6.73 9.84
CA GLN A 714 -27.05 6.71 11.16
C GLN A 714 -28.58 6.73 11.03
N ILE A 715 -29.28 6.26 12.07
CA ILE A 715 -30.74 6.31 12.22
C ILE A 715 -31.08 7.04 13.52
N HIS A 716 -31.98 8.01 13.47
CA HIS A 716 -32.31 8.95 14.55
C HIS A 716 -33.82 9.03 14.78
N SER A 717 -34.24 9.48 15.98
CA SER A 717 -35.66 9.78 16.27
C SER A 717 -36.19 11.03 15.56
N GLY A 718 -35.30 11.85 15.02
CA GLY A 718 -35.62 13.10 14.33
C GLY A 718 -34.55 13.42 13.28
N ALA A 719 -34.77 14.45 12.47
CA ALA A 719 -33.90 14.73 11.33
C ALA A 719 -32.42 14.89 11.72
N ALA A 720 -31.51 14.40 10.88
CA ALA A 720 -30.07 14.61 11.05
C ALA A 720 -29.62 15.98 10.51
N ASN A 721 -28.50 16.50 11.04
CA ASN A 721 -27.97 17.83 10.73
C ASN A 721 -27.72 18.11 9.23
N SER A 722 -27.43 17.07 8.46
CA SER A 722 -27.11 17.11 7.05
C SER A 722 -27.42 15.75 6.44
N ARG A 723 -27.63 15.70 5.12
CA ARG A 723 -27.85 14.42 4.41
C ARG A 723 -28.98 13.59 5.01
N SER A 724 -30.02 14.29 5.48
CA SER A 724 -31.13 13.70 6.22
C SER A 724 -32.26 13.25 5.29
N TYR A 725 -32.77 12.04 5.51
CA TYR A 725 -33.89 11.43 4.79
C TYR A 725 -34.88 10.83 5.79
N CYS A 726 -36.16 10.74 5.42
CA CYS A 726 -37.24 10.33 6.32
C CYS A 726 -38.03 9.14 5.75
N ALA A 727 -38.21 8.11 6.58
CA ALA A 727 -39.16 7.03 6.37
C ALA A 727 -40.43 7.33 7.16
N TYR A 728 -41.56 7.42 6.45
CA TYR A 728 -42.88 7.77 7.01
C TYR A 728 -43.98 6.82 6.48
N ASP A 729 -43.63 5.88 5.61
CA ASP A 729 -44.52 4.85 5.07
C ASP A 729 -43.74 3.59 4.65
N VAL A 730 -44.44 2.59 4.10
CA VAL A 730 -43.83 1.34 3.61
C VAL A 730 -42.86 1.61 2.45
N VAL A 731 -43.16 2.52 1.53
CA VAL A 731 -42.34 2.74 0.32
C VAL A 731 -41.02 3.43 0.68
N SER A 732 -41.08 4.51 1.47
CA SER A 732 -39.91 5.22 1.97
C SER A 732 -39.06 4.35 2.89
N SER A 733 -39.66 3.51 3.74
CA SER A 733 -38.90 2.58 4.58
C SER A 733 -38.16 1.52 3.77
N GLN A 734 -38.79 0.93 2.74
CA GLN A 734 -38.11 -0.03 1.85
C GLN A 734 -36.82 0.57 1.26
N ALA A 735 -36.87 1.83 0.81
CA ALA A 735 -35.73 2.52 0.24
C ALA A 735 -34.63 2.82 1.28
N LEU A 736 -34.99 3.45 2.40
CA LEU A 736 -34.03 3.99 3.35
C LEU A 736 -33.38 2.91 4.23
N PHE A 737 -34.14 1.90 4.65
CA PHE A 737 -33.56 0.77 5.38
C PHE A 737 -32.69 -0.10 4.48
N SER A 738 -33.04 -0.28 3.20
CA SER A 738 -32.15 -0.97 2.24
C SER A 738 -30.84 -0.20 2.08
N TRP A 739 -30.89 1.12 1.85
CA TRP A 739 -29.69 1.94 1.73
C TRP A 739 -28.80 1.85 2.98
N TYR A 740 -29.40 1.95 4.17
CA TYR A 740 -28.67 1.80 5.43
C TYR A 740 -28.04 0.40 5.57
N ALA A 741 -28.80 -0.66 5.33
CA ALA A 741 -28.38 -2.05 5.44
C ALA A 741 -27.24 -2.40 4.47
N ILE A 742 -27.36 -1.98 3.20
CA ILE A 742 -26.30 -2.13 2.18
C ILE A 742 -25.02 -1.49 2.68
N SER A 743 -25.09 -0.23 3.10
CA SER A 743 -23.91 0.53 3.53
C SER A 743 -23.19 -0.12 4.70
N LYS A 744 -23.94 -0.61 5.70
CA LYS A 744 -23.36 -1.23 6.90
C LYS A 744 -22.86 -2.66 6.65
N SER A 745 -23.53 -3.43 5.80
CA SER A 745 -23.18 -4.83 5.50
C SER A 745 -21.90 -4.94 4.66
N ILE A 746 -21.70 -4.04 3.69
CA ILE A 746 -20.53 -4.06 2.80
C ILE A 746 -19.32 -3.30 3.39
N PHE A 747 -19.49 -2.55 4.48
CA PHE A 747 -18.39 -1.78 5.08
C PHE A 747 -17.21 -2.67 5.45
N GLY A 748 -16.05 -2.41 4.83
CA GLY A 748 -14.82 -3.18 5.01
C GLY A 748 -14.74 -4.46 4.16
N ARG A 749 -15.74 -4.74 3.34
CA ARG A 749 -15.85 -5.95 2.49
C ARG A 749 -16.15 -5.64 1.01
N ASN A 750 -16.33 -4.37 0.65
CA ASN A 750 -16.57 -3.96 -0.73
C ASN A 750 -15.25 -3.99 -1.55
N PRO A 751 -15.31 -4.36 -2.85
CA PRO A 751 -14.14 -4.28 -3.73
C PRO A 751 -13.56 -2.87 -3.78
N LEU A 752 -12.24 -2.75 -3.91
CA LEU A 752 -11.56 -1.46 -3.77
C LEU A 752 -12.00 -0.44 -4.84
N TRP A 753 -12.30 -0.90 -6.05
CA TRP A 753 -12.73 -0.05 -7.15
C TRP A 753 -14.05 0.68 -6.88
N THR A 754 -14.92 0.11 -6.04
CA THR A 754 -16.21 0.69 -5.68
C THR A 754 -16.07 2.01 -4.89
N ASN A 755 -14.93 2.26 -4.25
CA ASN A 755 -14.70 3.47 -3.46
C ASN A 755 -14.80 4.77 -4.28
N GLN A 756 -14.71 4.67 -5.61
CA GLN A 756 -14.90 5.80 -6.51
C GLN A 756 -16.36 6.02 -6.96
N TYR A 757 -17.31 5.23 -6.46
CA TYR A 757 -18.72 5.29 -6.85
C TYR A 757 -19.62 5.86 -5.76
N GLU A 758 -20.82 6.27 -6.19
CA GLU A 758 -21.98 6.31 -5.31
C GLU A 758 -22.55 4.88 -5.17
N ILE A 759 -23.21 4.62 -4.05
CA ILE A 759 -23.90 3.37 -3.74
C ILE A 759 -25.01 3.18 -4.77
N TRP A 760 -25.19 1.93 -5.19
CA TRP A 760 -26.13 1.55 -6.24
C TRP A 760 -27.41 0.98 -5.66
N GLN A 761 -28.48 1.05 -6.44
CA GLN A 761 -29.70 0.30 -6.16
C GLN A 761 -29.44 -1.20 -6.39
N PRO A 762 -29.74 -2.09 -5.42
CA PRO A 762 -29.61 -3.53 -5.63
C PRO A 762 -30.71 -4.05 -6.56
N ASN A 763 -30.38 -5.07 -7.35
CA ASN A 763 -31.35 -5.80 -8.17
C ASN A 763 -32.05 -6.88 -7.32
N ILE A 764 -33.04 -6.45 -6.53
CA ILE A 764 -33.76 -7.34 -5.60
C ILE A 764 -34.70 -8.25 -6.39
N SER A 765 -34.43 -9.55 -6.37
CA SER A 765 -35.31 -10.55 -6.98
C SER A 765 -36.67 -10.62 -6.27
N ASP A 766 -37.77 -10.71 -7.02
CA ASP A 766 -39.14 -10.69 -6.47
C ASP A 766 -39.38 -11.74 -5.38
N HIS A 767 -38.86 -12.96 -5.57
CA HIS A 767 -39.00 -14.07 -4.60
C HIS A 767 -38.18 -13.91 -3.31
N LEU A 768 -37.21 -12.98 -3.28
CA LEU A 768 -36.38 -12.66 -2.11
C LEU A 768 -36.73 -11.31 -1.48
N LYS A 769 -37.72 -10.60 -2.04
CA LYS A 769 -38.05 -9.23 -1.65
C LYS A 769 -38.50 -9.11 -0.20
N GLU A 770 -39.35 -10.04 0.26
CA GLU A 770 -39.85 -10.05 1.63
C GLU A 770 -38.72 -10.33 2.64
N ASP A 771 -37.87 -11.33 2.35
CA ASP A 771 -36.72 -11.68 3.17
C ASP A 771 -35.71 -10.52 3.26
N TRP A 772 -35.42 -9.88 2.12
CA TRP A 772 -34.53 -8.73 2.05
C TRP A 772 -34.99 -7.59 2.96
N PHE A 773 -36.27 -7.20 2.85
CA PHE A 773 -36.79 -6.11 3.68
C PHE A 773 -36.90 -6.51 5.15
N ALA A 774 -37.28 -7.75 5.47
CA ALA A 774 -37.30 -8.24 6.84
C ALA A 774 -35.91 -8.15 7.49
N LEU A 775 -34.85 -8.56 6.78
CA LEU A 775 -33.47 -8.43 7.24
C LEU A 775 -33.07 -6.95 7.42
N CYS A 776 -33.35 -6.09 6.43
CA CYS A 776 -33.01 -4.66 6.51
C CYS A 776 -33.69 -3.96 7.69
N TYR A 777 -34.98 -4.25 7.93
CA TYR A 777 -35.74 -3.67 9.04
C TYR A 777 -35.27 -4.18 10.39
N ALA A 778 -35.04 -5.49 10.54
CA ALA A 778 -34.49 -6.06 11.77
C ALA A 778 -33.10 -5.51 12.08
N PHE A 779 -32.26 -5.33 11.05
CA PHE A 779 -30.94 -4.75 11.19
C PHE A 779 -31.00 -3.27 11.61
N GLY A 780 -31.86 -2.46 10.98
CA GLY A 780 -32.07 -1.07 11.37
C GLY A 780 -32.68 -0.94 12.78
N LEU A 781 -33.55 -1.85 13.19
CA LEU A 781 -34.08 -1.93 14.55
C LEU A 781 -32.98 -2.17 15.59
N ALA A 782 -31.98 -2.99 15.28
CA ALA A 782 -30.88 -3.28 16.20
C ALA A 782 -29.82 -2.17 16.28
N GLU A 783 -29.57 -1.47 15.17
CA GLU A 783 -28.44 -0.53 15.00
C GLU A 783 -28.83 0.96 15.07
N ASN A 784 -30.09 1.28 15.37
CA ASN A 784 -30.53 2.67 15.44
C ASN A 784 -29.93 3.43 16.64
N ARG A 785 -29.89 4.76 16.53
CA ARG A 785 -29.49 5.69 17.59
C ARG A 785 -30.67 6.53 18.09
N CYS A 786 -31.89 6.04 17.91
CA CYS A 786 -33.08 6.71 18.40
C CYS A 786 -33.00 6.86 19.92
N VAL A 787 -33.50 7.98 20.41
CA VAL A 787 -33.60 8.33 21.83
C VAL A 787 -34.98 8.87 22.14
N VAL A 788 -35.37 8.80 23.41
CA VAL A 788 -36.48 9.57 23.99
C VAL A 788 -35.88 10.74 24.75
N THR A 789 -36.31 11.96 24.43
CA THR A 789 -35.84 13.18 25.09
C THR A 789 -36.88 14.30 24.94
N LYS A 790 -36.66 15.43 25.61
CA LYS A 790 -37.46 16.63 25.44
C LYS A 790 -36.60 17.88 25.32
N PHE A 791 -37.13 18.86 24.60
CA PHE A 791 -36.60 20.23 24.54
C PHE A 791 -37.49 21.12 25.39
N GLU A 792 -36.92 21.73 26.42
CA GLU A 792 -37.65 22.58 27.38
C GLU A 792 -38.32 23.77 26.73
N LYS A 793 -39.48 24.15 27.27
CA LYS A 793 -40.13 25.41 26.96
C LYS A 793 -39.18 26.59 27.20
N ASP A 794 -39.32 27.65 26.41
CA ASP A 794 -38.58 28.91 26.55
C ASP A 794 -37.05 28.76 26.41
N ASN A 795 -36.58 27.65 25.84
CA ASN A 795 -35.18 27.34 25.59
C ASN A 795 -34.98 27.05 24.08
N PRO A 796 -34.10 27.74 23.34
CA PRO A 796 -33.15 28.75 23.82
C PRO A 796 -33.69 30.18 23.88
N VAL A 797 -34.91 30.44 23.42
CA VAL A 797 -35.55 31.77 23.42
C VAL A 797 -36.95 31.70 24.06
N GLU A 798 -37.36 32.80 24.69
CA GLU A 798 -38.69 32.96 25.28
C GLU A 798 -39.79 32.76 24.22
N GLY A 799 -40.85 32.04 24.59
CA GLY A 799 -41.97 31.70 23.72
C GLY A 799 -41.80 30.41 22.92
N ALA A 800 -40.61 29.80 22.90
CA ALA A 800 -40.40 28.50 22.25
C ALA A 800 -41.19 27.39 22.99
N PRO A 801 -41.91 26.50 22.28
CA PRO A 801 -42.74 25.48 22.92
C PRO A 801 -41.89 24.36 23.54
N GLU A 802 -42.39 23.67 24.57
CA GLU A 802 -41.82 22.37 24.94
C GLU A 802 -42.05 21.37 23.80
N VAL A 803 -41.04 20.58 23.44
CA VAL A 803 -41.15 19.56 22.40
C VAL A 803 -40.68 18.23 22.97
N TRP A 804 -41.53 17.22 22.91
CA TRP A 804 -41.19 15.85 23.26
C TRP A 804 -40.84 15.07 22.01
N VAL A 805 -39.80 14.25 22.06
CA VAL A 805 -39.48 13.28 21.01
C VAL A 805 -39.48 11.90 21.62
N ASP A 806 -40.33 11.04 21.07
CA ASP A 806 -40.38 9.64 21.40
C ASP A 806 -39.54 8.80 20.40
N ASN A 807 -39.35 7.52 20.72
CA ASN A 807 -38.56 6.59 19.93
C ASN A 807 -39.44 5.88 18.88
N PRO A 808 -39.30 6.21 17.57
CA PRO A 808 -40.08 5.57 16.51
C PRO A 808 -39.74 4.09 16.30
N MET A 809 -38.65 3.62 16.90
CA MET A 809 -38.19 2.23 16.84
C MET A 809 -38.57 1.41 18.08
N SER A 810 -39.36 1.95 19.03
CA SER A 810 -39.75 1.24 20.26
C SER A 810 -40.76 0.11 20.00
N PRO A 811 -40.46 -1.15 20.34
CA PRO A 811 -41.46 -2.21 20.38
C PRO A 811 -42.54 -2.04 21.47
N ASN A 812 -42.33 -1.21 22.49
CA ASN A 812 -43.31 -1.04 23.56
C ASN A 812 -44.40 -0.01 23.22
N ASN A 813 -44.15 0.86 22.23
CA ASN A 813 -45.10 1.87 21.79
C ASN A 813 -45.90 1.35 20.56
N GLN A 814 -47.21 1.23 20.70
CA GLN A 814 -48.12 0.77 19.63
C GLN A 814 -48.28 1.75 18.48
N GLU A 815 -48.00 3.04 18.71
CA GLU A 815 -48.06 4.11 17.73
C GLU A 815 -46.72 4.31 17.00
N SER A 816 -45.66 3.65 17.48
CA SER A 816 -44.33 3.74 16.85
C SER A 816 -44.35 3.26 15.40
N PHE A 817 -43.48 3.85 14.59
CA PHE A 817 -43.23 3.43 13.21
C PHE A 817 -42.87 1.94 13.12
N TYR A 818 -42.11 1.43 14.10
CA TYR A 818 -41.82 0.01 14.18
C TYR A 818 -43.08 -0.85 14.28
N ARG A 819 -44.01 -0.58 15.21
CA ARG A 819 -45.23 -1.38 15.38
C ARG A 819 -46.21 -1.21 14.23
N THR A 820 -46.36 0.02 13.74
CA THR A 820 -47.37 0.36 12.74
C THR A 820 -46.97 -0.07 11.33
N ILE A 821 -45.67 -0.03 11.01
CA ILE A 821 -45.12 -0.32 9.67
C ILE A 821 -44.16 -1.52 9.70
N LEU A 822 -43.01 -1.41 10.35
CA LEU A 822 -41.89 -2.35 10.15
C LEU A 822 -42.20 -3.78 10.60
N GLN A 823 -42.83 -3.95 11.77
CA GLN A 823 -43.12 -5.26 12.33
C GLN A 823 -44.02 -6.09 11.41
N LYS A 824 -45.00 -5.44 10.77
CA LYS A 824 -45.92 -6.11 9.84
C LYS A 824 -45.17 -6.66 8.64
N GLU A 825 -44.21 -5.90 8.11
CA GLU A 825 -43.38 -6.33 6.99
C GLU A 825 -42.40 -7.45 7.39
N ILE A 826 -41.76 -7.36 8.56
CA ILE A 826 -40.86 -8.41 9.07
C ILE A 826 -41.60 -9.76 9.18
N LYS A 827 -42.86 -9.75 9.63
CA LYS A 827 -43.69 -10.96 9.78
C LYS A 827 -44.17 -11.57 8.47
N LYS A 828 -44.04 -10.89 7.32
CA LYS A 828 -44.39 -11.46 6.02
C LYS A 828 -43.37 -12.51 5.55
N SER A 829 -42.11 -12.34 5.94
CA SER A 829 -41.04 -13.29 5.62
C SER A 829 -41.40 -14.68 6.16
N THR A 830 -41.50 -15.65 5.25
CA THR A 830 -41.87 -17.03 5.57
C THR A 830 -40.61 -17.87 5.77
N PRO A 831 -40.62 -18.93 6.59
CA PRO A 831 -39.47 -19.81 6.74
C PRO A 831 -39.06 -20.41 5.39
N SER A 832 -37.98 -19.88 4.82
CA SER A 832 -37.39 -20.38 3.58
C SER A 832 -36.71 -21.74 3.81
N PRO A 833 -36.71 -22.67 2.83
CA PRO A 833 -35.91 -23.89 2.89
C PRO A 833 -34.41 -23.64 3.13
N SER A 834 -33.92 -22.44 2.81
CA SER A 834 -32.54 -22.01 3.05
C SER A 834 -32.27 -21.51 4.49
N GLY A 835 -33.30 -21.36 5.33
CA GLY A 835 -33.19 -20.84 6.70
C GLY A 835 -32.98 -19.33 6.82
N ARG A 836 -32.75 -18.61 5.70
CA ARG A 836 -32.35 -17.19 5.64
C ARG A 836 -33.39 -16.23 6.25
N ALA A 837 -34.66 -16.43 5.88
CA ALA A 837 -35.81 -15.69 6.39
C ALA A 837 -35.94 -15.67 7.92
N GLY A 838 -35.50 -16.75 8.59
CA GLY A 838 -35.66 -16.90 10.04
C GLY A 838 -34.80 -15.94 10.86
N VAL A 839 -33.65 -15.50 10.32
CA VAL A 839 -32.65 -14.75 11.10
C VAL A 839 -33.12 -13.32 11.39
N GLY A 840 -33.75 -12.64 10.43
CA GLY A 840 -34.33 -11.30 10.62
C GLY A 840 -35.49 -11.31 11.62
N VAL A 841 -36.39 -12.29 11.49
CA VAL A 841 -37.54 -12.47 12.40
C VAL A 841 -37.07 -12.80 13.82
N ASP A 842 -36.06 -13.65 13.96
CA ASP A 842 -35.45 -14.04 15.24
C ASP A 842 -34.79 -12.84 15.95
N LEU A 843 -34.03 -12.01 15.23
CA LEU A 843 -33.47 -10.77 15.77
C LEU A 843 -34.58 -9.82 16.24
N ALA A 844 -35.59 -9.57 15.41
CA ALA A 844 -36.70 -8.69 15.77
C ALA A 844 -37.44 -9.21 17.02
N THR A 845 -37.76 -10.50 17.08
CA THR A 845 -38.41 -11.14 18.23
C THR A 845 -37.56 -11.05 19.49
N THR A 846 -36.25 -11.19 19.37
CA THR A 846 -35.30 -11.03 20.50
C THR A 846 -35.33 -9.60 21.04
N ILE A 847 -35.36 -8.59 20.15
CA ILE A 847 -35.47 -7.19 20.55
C ILE A 847 -36.85 -6.91 21.18
N GLU A 848 -37.95 -7.44 20.64
CA GLU A 848 -39.27 -7.32 21.26
C GLU A 848 -39.28 -7.89 22.68
N ALA A 849 -38.71 -9.08 22.88
CA ALA A 849 -38.60 -9.72 24.19
C ALA A 849 -37.71 -8.90 25.15
N PHE A 850 -36.64 -8.28 24.64
CA PHE A 850 -35.80 -7.37 25.43
C PHE A 850 -36.58 -6.14 25.91
N TYR A 851 -37.33 -5.48 25.02
CA TYR A 851 -38.14 -4.31 25.41
C TYR A 851 -39.26 -4.67 26.38
N GLN A 852 -39.89 -5.84 26.23
CA GLN A 852 -40.86 -6.35 27.21
C GLN A 852 -40.19 -6.57 28.57
N TYR A 853 -38.99 -7.17 28.59
CA TYR A 853 -38.22 -7.39 29.81
C TYR A 853 -37.82 -6.07 30.48
N TRP A 854 -37.33 -5.11 29.70
CA TRP A 854 -37.01 -3.75 30.14
C TRP A 854 -38.21 -3.11 30.84
N ASN A 855 -39.37 -3.11 30.19
CA ASN A 855 -40.57 -2.53 30.78
C ASN A 855 -41.05 -3.29 32.01
N LEU A 856 -41.07 -4.63 31.97
CA LEU A 856 -41.61 -5.42 33.09
C LEU A 856 -40.76 -5.32 34.36
N ASN A 857 -39.44 -5.30 34.21
CA ASN A 857 -38.52 -5.42 35.36
C ASN A 857 -37.99 -4.06 35.83
N TYR A 858 -37.78 -3.10 34.92
CA TYR A 858 -37.14 -1.83 35.23
C TYR A 858 -38.16 -0.70 35.32
N THR A 859 -38.73 -0.28 34.19
CA THR A 859 -39.52 0.96 34.16
C THR A 859 -40.95 0.78 34.67
N LYS A 860 -41.56 -0.39 34.52
CA LYS A 860 -42.93 -0.72 34.94
C LYS A 860 -43.96 0.29 34.44
N GLY A 861 -43.74 0.79 33.22
CA GLY A 861 -44.55 1.83 32.59
C GLY A 861 -44.32 3.26 33.10
N GLN A 862 -43.35 3.48 34.00
CA GLN A 862 -43.02 4.78 34.58
C GLN A 862 -41.86 5.47 33.83
N ILE A 863 -41.73 6.77 34.05
CA ILE A 863 -40.52 7.54 33.72
C ILE A 863 -39.60 7.46 34.94
N LEU A 864 -38.38 6.97 34.73
CA LEU A 864 -37.36 6.93 35.77
C LEU A 864 -36.43 8.13 35.58
N GLU A 865 -36.30 8.97 36.61
CA GLU A 865 -35.47 10.18 36.59
C GLU A 865 -34.20 10.00 37.42
N ASN A 866 -33.17 10.81 37.15
CA ASN A 866 -31.86 10.79 37.83
C ASN A 866 -31.14 9.44 37.69
N VAL A 867 -31.04 8.96 36.46
CA VAL A 867 -30.60 7.60 36.14
C VAL A 867 -29.12 7.49 35.72
N GLY A 868 -28.37 8.58 35.85
CA GLY A 868 -26.94 8.64 35.60
C GLY A 868 -26.55 8.92 34.15
N LEU A 869 -27.47 9.44 33.34
CA LEU A 869 -27.30 9.83 31.94
C LEU A 869 -27.18 11.35 31.75
N HIS A 870 -27.05 12.15 32.82
CA HIS A 870 -27.03 13.61 32.72
C HIS A 870 -25.87 14.17 31.87
N GLU A 871 -24.76 13.44 31.71
CA GLU A 871 -23.64 13.84 30.85
C GLU A 871 -23.85 13.50 29.36
N GLU A 872 -24.90 12.76 29.03
CA GLU A 872 -25.20 12.39 27.64
C GLU A 872 -25.68 13.62 26.85
N ALA A 873 -25.31 13.69 25.57
CA ALA A 873 -25.55 14.87 24.72
C ALA A 873 -27.04 15.26 24.60
N TYR A 874 -27.94 14.28 24.74
CA TYR A 874 -29.40 14.48 24.73
C TYR A 874 -29.99 14.97 26.06
N PHE A 875 -29.18 15.12 27.12
CA PHE A 875 -29.60 15.64 28.44
C PHE A 875 -28.73 16.77 28.99
N THR A 876 -27.43 16.77 28.73
CA THR A 876 -26.42 17.62 29.40
C THR A 876 -26.66 19.13 29.35
N TYR A 877 -27.42 19.62 28.36
CA TYR A 877 -27.67 21.06 28.18
C TYR A 877 -29.02 21.55 28.70
N PHE A 878 -29.77 20.71 29.41
CA PHE A 878 -31.10 21.03 29.93
C PHE A 878 -31.08 21.15 31.47
N ASP A 879 -32.15 21.69 32.06
CA ASP A 879 -32.31 21.85 33.51
C ASP A 879 -33.14 20.70 34.14
N TYR A 880 -33.90 19.96 33.34
CA TYR A 880 -34.64 18.78 33.81
C TYR A 880 -33.71 17.59 34.16
N PRO A 881 -34.13 16.69 35.08
CA PRO A 881 -33.36 15.49 35.41
C PRO A 881 -33.29 14.52 34.23
N ASP A 882 -32.15 13.90 34.00
CA ASP A 882 -32.01 12.85 32.99
C ASP A 882 -32.99 11.70 33.26
N PHE A 883 -33.49 11.06 32.21
CA PHE A 883 -34.54 10.07 32.37
C PHE A 883 -34.48 8.93 31.35
N VAL A 884 -35.15 7.83 31.70
CA VAL A 884 -35.49 6.75 30.77
C VAL A 884 -36.97 6.39 30.90
N THR A 885 -37.55 5.90 29.82
CA THR A 885 -38.95 5.45 29.74
C THR A 885 -38.99 3.99 29.27
N LYS A 886 -40.17 3.38 29.30
CA LYS A 886 -40.38 2.05 28.68
C LYS A 886 -40.05 2.03 27.17
N ASP A 887 -39.99 3.20 26.53
CA ASP A 887 -39.79 3.40 25.11
C ASP A 887 -38.39 3.94 24.76
N SER A 888 -37.53 4.19 25.77
CA SER A 888 -36.14 4.61 25.57
C SER A 888 -35.41 3.78 24.53
N GLY A 889 -34.56 4.42 23.73
CA GLY A 889 -33.82 3.75 22.68
C GLY A 889 -32.78 2.76 23.20
N LEU A 890 -32.37 1.81 22.37
CA LEU A 890 -31.39 0.77 22.74
C LEU A 890 -30.09 1.36 23.29
N ILE A 891 -29.63 2.49 22.72
CA ILE A 891 -28.42 3.18 23.18
C ILE A 891 -28.59 3.79 24.59
N GLN A 892 -29.78 4.29 24.92
CA GLN A 892 -30.10 4.82 26.25
C GLN A 892 -30.21 3.69 27.26
N ILE A 893 -30.92 2.60 26.92
CA ILE A 893 -31.06 1.44 27.80
C ILE A 893 -29.69 0.78 28.05
N LYS A 894 -28.84 0.68 27.02
CA LYS A 894 -27.48 0.18 27.18
C LYS A 894 -26.66 1.05 28.13
N LYS A 895 -26.67 2.37 27.93
CA LYS A 895 -25.91 3.29 28.78
C LYS A 895 -26.43 3.27 30.23
N TYR A 896 -27.75 3.19 30.42
CA TYR A 896 -28.36 2.97 31.73
C TYR A 896 -27.82 1.68 32.38
N ALA A 897 -27.80 0.57 31.64
CA ALA A 897 -27.32 -0.71 32.15
C ALA A 897 -25.83 -0.67 32.51
N ASP A 898 -25.01 0.02 31.71
CA ASP A 898 -23.58 0.22 31.97
C ASP A 898 -23.35 1.05 33.25
N VAL A 899 -24.08 2.14 33.44
CA VAL A 899 -23.92 3.05 34.60
C VAL A 899 -24.43 2.42 35.90
N ASN A 900 -25.45 1.56 35.81
CA ASN A 900 -26.11 0.94 36.96
C ASN A 900 -25.73 -0.54 37.15
N ASP A 901 -24.67 -1.02 36.48
CA ASP A 901 -24.17 -2.40 36.55
C ASP A 901 -25.25 -3.50 36.39
N CYS A 902 -26.20 -3.29 35.45
CA CYS A 902 -27.32 -4.21 35.21
C CYS A 902 -26.89 -5.38 34.30
N SER A 903 -26.21 -6.38 34.87
CA SER A 903 -25.60 -7.48 34.13
C SER A 903 -26.57 -8.30 33.27
N ASP A 904 -27.82 -8.47 33.73
CA ASP A 904 -28.92 -9.13 33.02
C ASP A 904 -29.34 -8.39 31.74
N LEU A 905 -29.37 -7.05 31.76
CA LEU A 905 -29.63 -6.25 30.56
C LEU A 905 -28.45 -6.35 29.59
N LEU A 906 -27.22 -6.27 30.10
CA LEU A 906 -26.01 -6.38 29.29
C LEU A 906 -25.90 -7.73 28.59
N GLU A 907 -26.26 -8.83 29.25
CA GLU A 907 -26.31 -10.18 28.65
C GLU A 907 -27.30 -10.24 27.47
N LYS A 908 -28.49 -9.66 27.63
CA LYS A 908 -29.49 -9.60 26.56
C LYS A 908 -29.05 -8.72 25.40
N ILE A 909 -28.37 -7.60 25.67
CA ILE A 909 -27.77 -6.73 24.65
C ILE A 909 -26.65 -7.47 23.90
N THR A 910 -25.85 -8.29 24.59
CA THR A 910 -24.87 -9.17 23.93
C THR A 910 -25.57 -10.16 23.00
N THR A 911 -26.68 -10.78 23.44
CA THR A 911 -27.47 -11.68 22.58
C THR A 911 -28.02 -10.98 21.33
N ILE A 912 -28.53 -9.76 21.48
CA ILE A 912 -28.96 -8.92 20.34
C ILE A 912 -27.77 -8.68 19.40
N SER A 913 -26.62 -8.29 19.95
CA SER A 913 -25.40 -7.99 19.17
C SER A 913 -24.91 -9.20 18.36
N GLU A 914 -25.01 -10.41 18.91
CA GLU A 914 -24.67 -11.66 18.21
C GLU A 914 -25.62 -11.92 17.03
N LYS A 915 -26.93 -11.80 17.25
CA LYS A 915 -27.93 -11.96 16.18
C LYS A 915 -27.83 -10.86 15.12
N THR A 916 -27.50 -9.62 15.49
CA THR A 916 -27.24 -8.52 14.56
C THR A 916 -26.10 -8.86 13.60
N LYS A 917 -25.03 -9.52 14.08
CA LYS A 917 -23.93 -9.98 13.22
C LYS A 917 -24.40 -11.02 12.20
N LEU A 918 -25.28 -11.95 12.61
CA LEU A 918 -25.84 -12.96 11.70
C LEU A 918 -26.70 -12.31 10.61
N VAL A 919 -27.59 -11.38 10.98
CA VAL A 919 -28.40 -10.63 10.00
C VAL A 919 -27.51 -9.84 9.04
N LYS A 920 -26.46 -9.18 9.55
CA LYS A 920 -25.50 -8.44 8.72
C LYS A 920 -24.78 -9.35 7.71
N GLU A 921 -24.40 -10.55 8.13
CA GLU A 921 -23.77 -11.54 7.25
C GLU A 921 -24.74 -12.00 6.16
N GLU A 922 -25.99 -12.26 6.50
CA GLU A 922 -27.01 -12.70 5.55
C GLU A 922 -27.33 -11.61 4.52
N ILE A 923 -27.41 -10.34 4.94
CA ILE A 923 -27.56 -9.20 4.03
C ILE A 923 -26.40 -9.14 3.04
N TYR A 924 -25.16 -9.29 3.52
CA TYR A 924 -23.98 -9.30 2.65
C TYR A 924 -24.02 -10.45 1.65
N LYS A 925 -24.38 -11.66 2.13
CA LYS A 925 -24.53 -12.85 1.29
C LYS A 925 -25.56 -12.63 0.19
N MET A 926 -26.76 -12.13 0.53
CA MET A 926 -27.79 -11.83 -0.45
C MET A 926 -27.34 -10.80 -1.49
N LEU A 927 -26.61 -9.75 -1.07
CA LEU A 927 -26.07 -8.76 -1.99
C LEU A 927 -25.09 -9.38 -3.00
N VAL A 928 -24.14 -10.18 -2.52
CA VAL A 928 -23.05 -10.69 -3.38
C VAL A 928 -23.49 -11.90 -4.19
N GLU A 929 -24.16 -12.87 -3.57
CA GLU A 929 -24.50 -14.15 -4.20
C GLU A 929 -25.79 -14.08 -5.03
N ASP A 930 -26.86 -13.49 -4.47
CA ASP A 930 -28.18 -13.52 -5.10
C ASP A 930 -28.42 -12.30 -6.00
N PHE A 931 -28.04 -11.11 -5.55
CA PHE A 931 -28.28 -9.84 -6.27
C PHE A 931 -27.13 -9.41 -7.15
N LYS A 932 -26.00 -10.11 -7.08
CA LYS A 932 -24.80 -9.84 -7.88
C LYS A 932 -24.37 -8.37 -7.82
N TYR A 933 -24.40 -7.80 -6.61
CA TYR A 933 -24.32 -6.36 -6.39
C TYR A 933 -23.03 -5.70 -6.91
N PHE A 934 -21.94 -6.46 -7.06
CA PHE A 934 -20.67 -5.99 -7.59
C PHE A 934 -20.40 -6.40 -9.05
N GLU A 935 -21.27 -7.22 -9.65
CA GLU A 935 -21.24 -7.57 -11.08
C GLU A 935 -21.94 -6.45 -11.87
#